data_AF-A0A1Z9BZ69-F1
#
_entry.id   AF-A0A1Z9BZ69-F1
#
_cell.length_a   1.000
_cell.length_b   1.000
_cell.length_c   1.000
_cell.angle_alpha   90.00
_cell.angle_beta   90.00
_cell.angle_gamma   90.00
#
_symmetry.space_group_name_H-M   'P 1'
#
loop_
_entity.id
_entity.type
_entity.pdbx_description
1 polymer ?
#
loop_
_entity_poly.entity_id
_entity_poly.type
_entity_poly.pdbx_seq_one_letter_code
_entity_poly.pdbx_strand_id
1 'polypeptide(L)'
;MFSAAELNGQELIVKSNLENLKMKVGETFKPTSFAENLQGEKTLCQAVIYYNKKGVFSTAKAVTVDRREGTIKANEPGTHEIVALCIGQQGQRLSRTFPVQVDFPKAKEIKITLSSTKVYEGSYVPLDFEVVDEMNFTRKNEFFQLSTASDNIQVDAFNNVKAVSPGKAVLSASFDDISTSVTIDVLKNPIETIELKASLDVARTGDVVNYEAVGYDKEGNALKGIPFSYTFYGKAVDPSNTASGLIMDDGRFVAEVIGDYMITASLGNTSVSRPLKVVGRGVEREVLKVGKGVVTDKHTSDFWVFEGVDGRDYAVTGTWGADGTSFFWDVTDPANIKKIDSVKVDARTVNDVKVSQDGRISVISREGASDRKNGIIIIDVSNPYDVKILSEYTKNLTGGVHNVFIDNDHVYALSGSQKYYIINIEDPKNPVEVGMFEIGKEGQSIHDVWIEDGIAYSSNWRDGVYLVDVGNGIAGGSPSNPVAFANYDYASGAHHATFPFKSKSTGKFFTVLGDEIFPDGVDENNPNITAGFLHFVDFTDLDNPVEVAKYELPGQGSHNYWIEDDILYVAMYGGGVRIVDISGELMGDLYRQGREIGYIMTGSSDAYIPNATMAWGAQLYKGYVFYSDWNSGLGSSKVSELKPDNSKANQYINRTPIVD
;
A
#
# COMPACT_ATOMS: atom_id res chain seq x y z
N MET A 1 34.24 17.29 -40.18
CA MET A 1 32.86 16.87 -39.84
C MET A 1 32.97 15.60 -39.03
N PHE A 2 32.98 15.72 -37.71
CA PHE A 2 32.80 14.55 -36.84
C PHE A 2 31.30 14.44 -36.56
N SER A 3 30.74 13.29 -36.94
CA SER A 3 29.38 12.87 -36.63
C SER A 3 29.22 12.88 -35.11
N ALA A 4 28.28 13.68 -34.60
CA ALA A 4 27.80 13.52 -33.23
C ALA A 4 27.07 12.17 -33.21
N ALA A 5 27.66 11.17 -32.56
CA ALA A 5 26.95 9.95 -32.24
C ALA A 5 25.80 10.32 -31.28
N GLU A 6 24.58 9.95 -31.64
CA GLU A 6 23.44 9.99 -30.74
C GLU A 6 23.73 9.01 -29.60
N LEU A 7 24.17 9.53 -28.46
CA LEU A 7 24.30 8.75 -27.23
C LEU A 7 22.90 8.42 -26.72
N ASN A 8 22.53 7.14 -26.75
CA ASN A 8 21.33 6.63 -26.09
C ASN A 8 21.52 6.68 -24.57
N GLY A 9 20.44 6.90 -23.81
CA GLY A 9 20.47 7.02 -22.33
C GLY A 9 21.05 5.81 -21.59
N GLN A 10 21.19 4.65 -22.25
CA GLN A 10 21.83 3.45 -21.68
C GLN A 10 23.37 3.52 -21.61
N GLU A 11 24.00 4.53 -22.19
CA GLU A 11 25.48 4.65 -22.22
C GLU A 11 26.04 5.66 -21.22
N LEU A 12 25.17 6.39 -20.49
CA LEU A 12 25.56 7.44 -19.56
C LEU A 12 25.10 7.14 -18.13
N ILE A 13 26.00 7.27 -17.17
CA ILE A 13 25.72 7.08 -15.74
C ILE A 13 25.94 8.42 -15.02
N VAL A 14 25.02 8.79 -14.12
CA VAL A 14 25.23 9.95 -13.24
C VAL A 14 26.27 9.58 -12.18
N LYS A 15 27.35 10.35 -12.12
CA LYS A 15 28.35 10.30 -11.05
C LYS A 15 28.19 11.52 -10.17
N SER A 16 28.38 11.33 -8.86
CA SER A 16 28.25 12.39 -7.87
C SER A 16 29.21 12.17 -6.71
N ASN A 17 29.69 13.26 -6.12
CA ASN A 17 30.38 13.21 -4.82
C ASN A 17 29.43 12.95 -3.63
N LEU A 18 28.14 12.71 -3.90
CA LEU A 18 27.20 12.10 -2.96
C LEU A 18 27.52 10.61 -2.69
N GLU A 19 28.24 9.95 -3.60
CA GLU A 19 28.56 8.54 -3.46
C GLU A 19 29.47 8.31 -2.24
N ASN A 20 28.98 7.51 -1.28
CA ASN A 20 29.61 7.29 0.03
C ASN A 20 29.75 8.56 0.90
N LEU A 21 28.95 9.59 0.65
CA LEU A 21 28.96 10.79 1.48
C LEU A 21 28.50 10.46 2.90
N LYS A 22 29.27 10.93 3.88
CA LYS A 22 28.91 10.93 5.29
C LYS A 22 28.78 12.37 5.78
N MET A 23 27.71 12.66 6.50
CA MET A 23 27.41 13.98 7.05
C MET A 23 27.08 13.88 8.53
N LYS A 24 27.25 14.97 9.27
CA LYS A 24 26.71 15.12 10.63
C LYS A 24 25.36 15.82 10.60
N VAL A 25 24.51 15.55 11.59
CA VAL A 25 23.28 16.32 11.78
C VAL A 25 23.62 17.82 11.88
N GLY A 26 22.93 18.64 11.09
CA GLY A 26 23.14 20.07 10.94
C GLY A 26 24.12 20.49 9.86
N GLU A 27 24.92 19.56 9.30
CA GLU A 27 25.90 19.85 8.26
C GLU A 27 25.23 20.18 6.92
N THR A 28 25.81 21.15 6.21
CA THR A 28 25.41 21.51 4.84
C THR A 28 26.53 21.15 3.86
N PHE A 29 26.18 20.46 2.78
CA PHE A 29 27.09 20.02 1.74
C PHE A 29 26.63 20.51 0.36
N LYS A 30 27.56 20.87 -0.52
CA LYS A 30 27.26 21.27 -1.91
C LYS A 30 27.67 20.16 -2.86
N PRO A 31 26.74 19.35 -3.40
CA PRO A 31 27.12 18.23 -4.23
C PRO A 31 27.50 18.66 -5.64
N THR A 32 28.44 17.92 -6.24
CA THR A 32 28.85 18.04 -7.63
C THR A 32 28.53 16.74 -8.36
N SER A 33 27.73 16.84 -9.43
CA SER A 33 27.32 15.70 -10.23
C SER A 33 27.51 15.97 -11.72
N PHE A 34 27.80 14.92 -12.47
CA PHE A 34 28.01 14.95 -13.91
C PHE A 34 27.57 13.62 -14.55
N ALA A 35 27.35 13.61 -15.86
CA ALA A 35 27.13 12.37 -16.61
C ALA A 35 28.47 11.84 -17.13
N GLU A 36 28.68 10.53 -17.06
CA GLU A 36 29.89 9.85 -17.52
C GLU A 36 29.51 8.69 -18.44
N ASN A 37 30.16 8.56 -19.59
CA ASN A 37 29.93 7.42 -20.48
C ASN A 37 30.72 6.17 -20.04
N LEU A 38 30.47 5.03 -20.69
CA LEU A 38 31.18 3.77 -20.39
C LEU A 38 32.70 3.84 -20.61
N GLN A 39 33.19 4.82 -21.37
CA GLN A 39 34.60 5.07 -21.62
C GLN A 39 35.23 6.05 -20.60
N GLY A 40 34.45 6.54 -19.63
CA GLY A 40 34.91 7.46 -18.59
C GLY A 40 34.95 8.93 -19.03
N GLU A 41 34.37 9.27 -20.18
CA GLU A 41 34.32 10.64 -20.69
C GLU A 41 33.18 11.40 -20.02
N LYS A 42 33.50 12.57 -19.48
CA LYS A 42 32.56 13.41 -18.74
C LYS A 42 31.77 14.30 -19.68
N THR A 43 30.45 14.27 -19.54
CA THR A 43 29.53 15.20 -20.18
C THR A 43 28.92 16.13 -19.12
N LEU A 44 28.87 17.42 -19.43
CA LEU A 44 28.27 18.42 -18.55
C LEU A 44 26.74 18.31 -18.56
N CYS A 45 26.16 18.14 -17.37
CA CYS A 45 24.73 18.39 -17.16
C CYS A 45 24.47 19.88 -17.37
N GLN A 46 23.48 20.23 -18.18
CA GLN A 46 23.04 21.62 -18.35
C GLN A 46 22.45 22.16 -17.04
N ALA A 47 21.76 21.30 -16.30
CA ALA A 47 21.34 21.53 -14.93
C ALA A 47 21.38 20.23 -14.14
N VAL A 48 21.63 20.33 -12.84
CA VAL A 48 21.47 19.21 -11.90
C VAL A 48 20.46 19.62 -10.84
N ILE A 49 19.47 18.78 -10.61
CA ILE A 49 18.48 18.94 -9.55
C ILE A 49 18.69 17.84 -8.53
N TYR A 50 18.82 18.22 -7.26
CA TYR A 50 18.86 17.28 -6.15
C TYR A 50 17.51 17.24 -5.43
N TYR A 51 17.14 16.08 -4.92
CA TYR A 51 16.04 15.93 -3.98
C TYR A 51 16.25 14.69 -3.13
N ASN A 52 15.74 14.72 -1.90
CA ASN A 52 15.77 13.60 -0.98
C ASN A 52 14.57 12.69 -1.24
N LYS A 53 14.83 11.42 -1.54
CA LYS A 53 13.85 10.41 -1.90
C LYS A 53 13.31 9.74 -0.64
N LYS A 54 12.02 9.97 -0.38
CA LYS A 54 11.19 9.22 0.57
C LYS A 54 9.81 9.08 -0.08
N GLY A 55 9.60 8.02 -0.84
CA GLY A 55 8.47 7.88 -1.78
C GLY A 55 8.67 8.63 -3.10
N VAL A 56 7.72 8.47 -4.03
CA VAL A 56 7.86 8.87 -5.45
C VAL A 56 7.87 10.41 -5.66
N PHE A 57 7.31 11.19 -4.72
CA PHE A 57 7.09 12.64 -4.93
C PHE A 57 7.42 13.58 -3.76
N SER A 58 8.14 13.16 -2.71
CA SER A 58 8.30 13.98 -1.48
C SER A 58 9.68 14.61 -1.29
N THR A 59 9.74 15.69 -0.50
CA THR A 59 10.97 16.20 0.13
C THR A 59 11.07 15.66 1.55
N ALA A 60 12.00 14.73 1.82
CA ALA A 60 12.21 14.25 3.18
C ALA A 60 12.90 15.31 4.06
N LYS A 61 12.40 15.52 5.29
CA LYS A 61 12.98 16.46 6.26
C LYS A 61 14.36 16.02 6.74
N ALA A 62 14.61 14.72 6.75
CA ALA A 62 15.86 14.13 7.20
C ALA A 62 17.10 14.67 6.48
N VAL A 63 16.97 14.99 5.19
CA VAL A 63 17.97 15.76 4.43
C VAL A 63 17.23 16.76 3.53
N THR A 64 17.32 18.04 3.85
CA THR A 64 16.68 19.12 3.08
C THR A 64 17.58 19.58 1.93
N VAL A 65 16.99 19.88 0.77
CA VAL A 65 17.73 20.41 -0.39
C VAL A 65 17.37 21.87 -0.64
N ASP A 66 18.38 22.75 -0.66
CA ASP A 66 18.24 24.12 -1.15
C ASP A 66 18.53 24.13 -2.66
N ARG A 67 17.47 24.28 -3.46
CA ARG A 67 17.56 24.30 -4.93
C ARG A 67 18.26 25.55 -5.48
N ARG A 68 18.23 26.68 -4.76
CA ARG A 68 18.85 27.93 -5.22
C ARG A 68 20.36 27.88 -5.02
N GLU A 69 20.79 27.40 -3.86
CA GLU A 69 22.21 27.27 -3.52
C GLU A 69 22.83 25.97 -4.05
N GLY A 70 22.00 24.99 -4.40
CA GLY A 70 22.41 23.65 -4.84
C GLY A 70 23.04 22.86 -3.69
N THR A 71 22.58 23.06 -2.46
CA THR A 71 23.13 22.42 -1.26
C THR A 71 22.14 21.44 -0.64
N ILE A 72 22.65 20.47 0.10
CA ILE A 72 21.88 19.57 0.95
C ILE A 72 22.26 19.82 2.40
N LYS A 73 21.30 19.72 3.32
CA LYS A 73 21.53 19.84 4.76
C LYS A 73 20.96 18.62 5.47
N ALA A 74 21.78 17.95 6.26
CA ALA A 74 21.37 16.82 7.08
C ALA A 74 20.64 17.31 8.34
N ASN A 75 19.45 16.80 8.62
CA ASN A 75 18.63 17.17 9.77
C ASN A 75 18.29 15.99 10.68
N GLU A 76 18.24 14.77 10.13
CA GLU A 76 18.01 13.54 10.91
C GLU A 76 19.08 12.51 10.58
N PRO A 77 19.53 11.71 11.56
CA PRO A 77 20.51 10.65 11.35
C PRO A 77 19.93 9.46 10.58
N GLY A 78 20.80 8.60 10.08
CA GLY A 78 20.44 7.41 9.28
C GLY A 78 20.93 7.46 7.84
N THR A 79 20.57 6.45 7.05
CA THR A 79 20.89 6.40 5.62
C THR A 79 19.75 7.00 4.83
N HIS A 80 20.03 8.06 4.06
CA HIS A 80 19.02 8.80 3.29
C HIS A 80 19.32 8.73 1.80
N GLU A 81 18.32 8.50 0.99
CA GLU A 81 18.47 8.41 -0.46
C GLU A 81 18.40 9.80 -1.11
N ILE A 82 19.48 10.29 -1.71
CA ILE A 82 19.49 11.55 -2.46
C ILE A 82 19.56 11.26 -3.95
N VAL A 83 18.57 11.74 -4.71
CA VAL A 83 18.57 11.63 -6.16
C VAL A 83 19.28 12.83 -6.77
N ALA A 84 20.21 12.56 -7.68
CA ALA A 84 20.76 13.58 -8.58
C ALA A 84 20.16 13.39 -9.97
N LEU A 85 19.38 14.38 -10.43
CA LEU A 85 18.79 14.44 -11.76
C LEU A 85 19.62 15.36 -12.65
N CYS A 86 20.36 14.78 -13.59
CA CYS A 86 21.12 15.45 -14.63
C CYS A 86 20.23 15.71 -15.85
N ILE A 87 20.12 16.96 -16.27
CA ILE A 87 19.38 17.38 -17.47
C ILE A 87 20.41 17.67 -18.58
N GLY A 88 20.36 16.90 -19.66
CA GLY A 88 21.22 17.06 -20.84
C GLY A 88 20.76 18.17 -21.78
N GLN A 89 21.61 18.55 -22.74
CA GLN A 89 21.36 19.67 -23.67
C GLN A 89 20.14 19.50 -24.59
N GLN A 90 19.70 18.26 -24.82
CA GLN A 90 18.50 17.94 -25.59
C GLN A 90 17.27 17.65 -24.69
N GLY A 91 17.34 17.97 -23.40
CA GLY A 91 16.27 17.70 -22.44
C GLY A 91 16.22 16.27 -21.89
N GLN A 92 17.19 15.43 -22.28
CA GLN A 92 17.35 14.08 -21.74
C GLN A 92 17.53 14.13 -20.21
N ARG A 93 16.84 13.24 -19.48
CA ARG A 93 16.88 13.15 -18.02
C ARG A 93 17.59 11.88 -17.61
N LEU A 94 18.71 12.04 -16.89
CA LEU A 94 19.44 10.94 -16.28
C LEU A 94 19.38 11.12 -14.77
N SER A 95 18.91 10.12 -14.03
CA SER A 95 18.86 10.15 -12.57
C SER A 95 19.61 8.99 -11.96
N ARG A 96 20.27 9.23 -10.82
CA ARG A 96 20.80 8.17 -9.96
C ARG A 96 20.53 8.51 -8.51
N THR A 97 20.16 7.49 -7.74
CA THR A 97 20.00 7.59 -6.29
C THR A 97 21.32 7.28 -5.61
N PHE A 98 21.71 8.13 -4.65
CA PHE A 98 22.91 7.98 -3.85
C PHE A 98 22.53 7.86 -2.38
N PRO A 99 22.93 6.79 -1.68
CA PRO A 99 22.77 6.72 -0.23
C PRO A 99 23.75 7.70 0.42
N VAL A 100 23.22 8.62 1.20
CA VAL A 100 23.98 9.56 2.04
C VAL A 100 23.80 9.13 3.49
N GLN A 101 24.90 8.83 4.15
CA GLN A 101 24.88 8.48 5.56
C GLN A 101 24.91 9.77 6.38
N VAL A 102 23.94 9.94 7.28
CA VAL A 102 24.01 10.94 8.34
C VAL A 102 24.32 10.22 9.64
N ASP A 103 25.47 10.54 10.22
CA ASP A 103 25.94 9.93 11.45
C ASP A 103 25.02 10.33 12.60
N PHE A 104 24.67 9.36 13.44
CA PHE A 104 23.97 9.65 14.68
C PHE A 104 24.86 10.51 15.61
N PRO A 105 24.30 11.56 16.23
CA PRO A 105 24.93 12.29 17.33
C PRO A 105 25.36 11.37 18.46
N LYS A 106 26.28 11.79 19.34
CA LYS A 106 26.78 10.94 20.44
C LYS A 106 25.63 10.36 21.28
N ALA A 107 25.70 9.08 21.59
CA ALA A 107 24.73 8.40 22.44
C ALA A 107 24.70 9.03 23.85
N LYS A 108 23.50 9.27 24.37
CA LYS A 108 23.26 9.91 25.67
C LYS A 108 22.70 8.94 26.70
N GLU A 109 21.79 8.07 26.28
CA GLU A 109 21.05 7.16 27.17
C GLU A 109 20.76 5.83 26.46
N ILE A 110 20.83 4.73 27.20
CA ILE A 110 20.28 3.43 26.79
C ILE A 110 18.99 3.21 27.59
N LYS A 111 17.88 2.98 26.91
CA LYS A 111 16.61 2.58 27.51
C LYS A 111 16.43 1.08 27.32
N ILE A 112 16.18 0.38 28.43
CA ILE A 112 15.86 -1.04 28.44
C ILE A 112 14.42 -1.19 28.90
N THR A 113 13.59 -1.81 28.06
CA THR A 113 12.18 -2.09 28.36
C THR A 113 11.97 -3.60 28.38
N LEU A 114 11.17 -4.07 29.33
CA LEU A 114 10.74 -5.47 29.38
C LEU A 114 9.32 -5.56 28.82
N SER A 115 9.12 -6.31 27.74
CA SER A 115 7.80 -6.49 27.12
C SER A 115 6.83 -7.30 28.01
N SER A 116 7.38 -8.04 28.97
CA SER A 116 6.64 -8.74 30.02
C SER A 116 7.24 -8.42 31.39
N THR A 117 6.38 -8.15 32.37
CA THR A 117 6.79 -7.95 33.77
C THR A 117 7.18 -9.25 34.48
N LYS A 118 6.84 -10.42 33.89
CA LYS A 118 7.14 -11.73 34.45
C LYS A 118 8.13 -12.47 33.57
N VAL A 119 9.27 -12.83 34.15
CA VAL A 119 10.32 -13.64 33.54
C VAL A 119 10.42 -14.93 34.33
N TYR A 120 10.35 -16.07 33.66
CA TYR A 120 10.39 -17.38 34.32
C TYR A 120 11.69 -18.11 33.98
N GLU A 121 12.18 -18.92 34.92
CA GLU A 121 13.37 -19.75 34.67
C GLU A 121 13.19 -20.61 33.40
N GLY A 122 14.26 -20.72 32.61
CA GLY A 122 14.30 -21.39 31.33
C GLY A 122 13.84 -20.56 30.13
N SER A 123 13.11 -19.45 30.33
CA SER A 123 12.64 -18.60 29.22
C SER A 123 13.72 -17.63 28.76
N TYR A 124 13.57 -17.11 27.54
CA TYR A 124 14.29 -15.90 27.13
C TYR A 124 13.60 -14.68 27.73
N VAL A 125 14.39 -13.67 28.08
CA VAL A 125 13.90 -12.40 28.61
C VAL A 125 13.45 -11.53 27.43
N PRO A 126 12.18 -11.08 27.38
CA PRO A 126 11.67 -10.25 26.29
C PRO A 126 12.13 -8.80 26.50
N LEU A 127 13.33 -8.50 26.00
CA LEU A 127 13.97 -7.21 26.12
C LEU A 127 13.80 -6.41 24.84
N ASP A 128 13.44 -5.14 25.00
CA ASP A 128 13.53 -4.13 23.96
C ASP A 128 14.54 -3.06 24.37
N PHE A 129 15.29 -2.54 23.39
CA PHE A 129 16.39 -1.63 23.62
C PHE A 129 16.33 -0.45 22.66
N GLU A 130 16.49 0.75 23.22
CA GLU A 130 16.57 1.97 22.45
C GLU A 130 17.77 2.79 22.92
N VAL A 131 18.59 3.29 22.00
CA VAL A 131 19.59 4.32 22.33
C VAL A 131 19.07 5.68 21.94
N VAL A 132 19.07 6.59 22.90
CA VAL A 132 18.72 8.00 22.69
C VAL A 132 20.01 8.80 22.65
N ASP A 133 20.18 9.62 21.63
CA ASP A 133 21.35 10.49 21.49
C ASP A 133 21.16 11.89 22.11
N GLU A 134 22.22 12.69 22.09
CA GLU A 134 22.23 14.06 22.62
C GLU A 134 21.21 15.00 21.95
N MET A 135 20.74 14.68 20.75
CA MET A 135 19.70 15.43 20.02
C MET A 135 18.31 14.80 20.14
N ASN A 136 18.17 13.76 20.99
CA ASN A 136 16.96 12.98 21.22
C ASN A 136 16.47 12.16 20.01
N PHE A 137 17.33 11.82 19.04
CA PHE A 137 16.98 10.78 18.09
C PHE A 137 17.15 9.40 18.71
N THR A 138 16.27 8.48 18.34
CA THR A 138 16.28 7.10 18.81
C THR A 138 16.92 6.19 17.77
N ARG A 139 17.82 5.31 18.22
CA ARG A 139 18.41 4.23 17.43
C ARG A 139 17.79 2.91 17.85
N LYS A 140 17.23 2.18 16.88
CA LYS A 140 16.69 0.83 17.05
C LYS A 140 17.61 -0.15 16.34
N ASN A 141 17.73 -1.37 16.86
CA ASN A 141 18.54 -2.47 16.29
C ASN A 141 20.06 -2.22 16.24
N GLU A 142 20.60 -1.35 17.10
CA GLU A 142 22.04 -1.21 17.26
C GLU A 142 22.63 -2.43 17.98
N PHE A 143 23.87 -2.80 17.64
CA PHE A 143 24.54 -3.92 18.31
C PHE A 143 25.11 -3.45 19.65
N PHE A 144 24.38 -3.72 20.73
CA PHE A 144 24.80 -3.44 22.10
C PHE A 144 25.77 -4.49 22.62
N GLN A 145 26.47 -4.18 23.70
CA GLN A 145 27.17 -5.20 24.48
C GLN A 145 26.40 -5.45 25.77
N LEU A 146 25.79 -6.63 25.88
CA LEU A 146 25.14 -7.08 27.09
C LEU A 146 26.11 -7.86 27.97
N SER A 147 26.02 -7.65 29.27
CA SER A 147 26.78 -8.39 30.26
C SER A 147 25.98 -8.56 31.54
N THR A 148 26.32 -9.58 32.32
CA THR A 148 25.70 -9.87 33.61
C THR A 148 26.79 -10.28 34.59
N ALA A 149 26.65 -9.82 35.84
CA ALA A 149 27.43 -10.33 36.97
C ALA A 149 26.64 -11.35 37.80
N SER A 150 25.40 -11.64 37.41
CA SER A 150 24.49 -12.54 38.11
C SER A 150 24.48 -13.91 37.43
N ASP A 151 24.59 -14.98 38.22
CA ASP A 151 24.68 -16.37 37.73
C ASP A 151 23.32 -16.96 37.29
N ASN A 152 22.23 -16.24 37.59
CA ASN A 152 20.86 -16.69 37.37
C ASN A 152 20.26 -16.23 36.03
N ILE A 153 21.02 -15.47 35.22
CA ILE A 153 20.76 -15.22 33.80
C ILE A 153 22.02 -15.47 32.98
N GLN A 154 21.87 -15.79 31.71
CA GLN A 154 22.97 -15.98 30.77
C GLN A 154 22.76 -15.09 29.53
N VAL A 155 23.82 -14.42 29.10
CA VAL A 155 23.84 -13.64 27.86
C VAL A 155 24.63 -14.43 26.83
N ASP A 156 24.07 -14.64 25.65
CA ASP A 156 24.77 -15.30 24.53
C ASP A 156 25.48 -14.30 23.60
N ALA A 157 26.18 -14.81 22.58
CA ALA A 157 26.96 -13.99 21.65
C ALA A 157 26.10 -13.07 20.74
N PHE A 158 24.79 -13.29 20.71
CA PHE A 158 23.82 -12.51 19.92
C PHE A 158 22.98 -11.60 20.81
N ASN A 159 23.38 -11.41 22.09
CA ASN A 159 22.66 -10.63 23.10
C ASN A 159 21.28 -11.19 23.49
N ASN A 160 21.01 -12.47 23.25
CA ASN A 160 19.83 -13.09 23.86
C ASN A 160 20.11 -13.33 25.34
N VAL A 161 19.13 -13.00 26.19
CA VAL A 161 19.23 -13.21 27.64
C VAL A 161 18.35 -14.37 28.02
N LYS A 162 18.94 -15.46 28.52
CA LYS A 162 18.24 -16.63 29.02
C LYS A 162 18.14 -16.57 30.54
N ALA A 163 16.94 -16.72 31.08
CA ALA A 163 16.73 -16.92 32.50
C ALA A 163 17.14 -18.34 32.89
N VAL A 164 18.06 -18.48 33.86
CA VAL A 164 18.64 -19.79 34.22
C VAL A 164 18.06 -20.32 35.52
N SER A 165 17.94 -19.47 36.54
CA SER A 165 17.44 -19.88 37.86
C SER A 165 16.72 -18.72 38.59
N PRO A 166 15.89 -19.00 39.61
CA PRO A 166 15.11 -17.97 40.26
C PRO A 166 15.96 -17.01 41.09
N GLY A 167 15.58 -15.74 41.11
CA GLY A 167 16.23 -14.67 41.89
C GLY A 167 16.36 -13.37 41.10
N LYS A 168 16.86 -12.33 41.77
CA LYS A 168 17.13 -11.04 41.14
C LYS A 168 18.46 -11.09 40.41
N ALA A 169 18.43 -10.79 39.12
CA ALA A 169 19.60 -10.63 38.26
C ALA A 169 19.79 -9.18 37.85
N VAL A 170 21.03 -8.74 37.67
CA VAL A 170 21.36 -7.44 37.10
C VAL A 170 21.91 -7.64 35.69
N LEU A 171 21.18 -7.11 34.70
CA LEU A 171 21.62 -7.06 33.32
C LEU A 171 22.18 -5.66 33.05
N SER A 172 23.41 -5.60 32.57
CA SER A 172 24.08 -4.36 32.15
C SER A 172 24.14 -4.29 30.64
N ALA A 173 23.76 -3.15 30.08
CA ALA A 173 23.92 -2.84 28.67
C ALA A 173 24.92 -1.70 28.51
N SER A 174 25.85 -1.84 27.56
CA SER A 174 26.79 -0.79 27.19
C SER A 174 26.78 -0.54 25.69
N PHE A 175 26.93 0.74 25.33
CA PHE A 175 27.00 1.21 23.95
C PHE A 175 27.93 2.43 23.92
N ASP A 176 28.96 2.42 23.08
CA ASP A 176 30.04 3.41 23.10
C ASP A 176 30.60 3.63 24.53
N ASP A 177 30.50 4.87 25.05
CA ASP A 177 30.96 5.28 26.38
C ASP A 177 29.87 5.22 27.45
N ILE A 178 28.63 4.88 27.09
CA ILE A 178 27.48 4.88 28.02
C ILE A 178 27.13 3.47 28.46
N SER A 179 26.63 3.35 29.69
CA SER A 179 26.12 2.09 30.23
C SER A 179 24.90 2.33 31.10
N THR A 180 24.01 1.34 31.12
CA THR A 180 22.86 1.30 32.02
C THR A 180 22.71 -0.11 32.55
N SER A 181 21.89 -0.28 33.59
CA SER A 181 21.56 -1.60 34.11
C SER A 181 20.08 -1.68 34.48
N VAL A 182 19.51 -2.87 34.30
CA VAL A 182 18.15 -3.19 34.71
C VAL A 182 18.20 -4.40 35.64
N THR A 183 17.37 -4.38 36.68
CA THR A 183 17.17 -5.56 37.54
C THR A 183 16.02 -6.39 37.00
N ILE A 184 16.29 -7.67 36.75
CA ILE A 184 15.31 -8.65 36.28
C ILE A 184 15.00 -9.58 37.46
N ASP A 185 13.72 -9.75 37.79
CA ASP A 185 13.30 -10.73 38.78
C ASP A 185 12.93 -12.04 38.08
N VAL A 186 13.80 -13.03 38.17
CA VAL A 186 13.57 -14.36 37.58
C VAL A 186 12.72 -15.18 38.54
N LEU A 187 11.53 -15.54 38.09
CA LEU A 187 10.59 -16.35 38.84
C LEU A 187 10.83 -17.84 38.58
N LYS A 188 10.59 -18.66 39.60
CA LYS A 188 10.52 -20.11 39.42
C LYS A 188 9.39 -20.46 38.47
N ASN A 189 9.60 -21.41 37.56
CA ASN A 189 8.55 -21.87 36.65
C ASN A 189 7.51 -22.66 37.47
N PRO A 190 6.26 -22.16 37.58
CA PRO A 190 5.22 -22.82 38.38
C PRO A 190 4.52 -23.97 37.63
N ILE A 191 4.81 -24.16 36.35
CA ILE A 191 4.06 -25.04 35.46
C ILE A 191 4.58 -26.48 35.54
N GLU A 192 3.68 -27.39 35.86
CA GLU A 192 3.90 -28.83 35.74
C GLU A 192 3.41 -29.34 34.37
N THR A 193 2.25 -28.86 33.90
CA THR A 193 1.67 -29.26 32.61
C THR A 193 1.07 -28.07 31.86
N ILE A 194 1.06 -28.15 30.51
CA ILE A 194 0.43 -27.15 29.64
C ILE A 194 -0.66 -27.86 28.83
N GLU A 195 -1.85 -27.28 28.82
CA GLU A 195 -2.92 -27.62 27.89
C GLU A 195 -2.91 -26.59 26.75
N LEU A 196 -2.94 -27.07 25.49
CA LEU A 196 -3.01 -26.22 24.31
C LEU A 196 -4.31 -26.47 23.56
N LYS A 197 -5.20 -25.48 23.62
CA LYS A 197 -6.47 -25.46 22.92
C LYS A 197 -6.30 -24.76 21.57
N ALA A 198 -7.05 -25.21 20.58
CA ALA A 198 -7.10 -24.60 19.27
C ALA A 198 -8.57 -24.36 18.88
N SER A 199 -8.81 -23.26 18.18
CA SER A 199 -10.12 -22.96 17.58
C SER A 199 -10.50 -23.92 16.45
N LEU A 200 -9.50 -24.50 15.75
CA LEU A 200 -9.68 -25.42 14.63
C LEU A 200 -8.65 -26.56 14.72
N ASP A 201 -9.07 -27.78 14.36
CA ASP A 201 -8.17 -28.95 14.18
C ASP A 201 -7.71 -29.11 12.73
N VAL A 202 -8.50 -28.59 11.78
CA VAL A 202 -8.21 -28.54 10.35
C VAL A 202 -8.53 -27.14 9.86
N ALA A 203 -7.59 -26.51 9.16
CA ALA A 203 -7.72 -25.17 8.62
C ALA A 203 -7.49 -25.16 7.11
N ARG A 204 -7.94 -24.11 6.41
CA ARG A 204 -7.50 -23.83 5.04
C ARG A 204 -6.31 -22.86 5.07
N THR A 205 -5.53 -22.82 4.00
CA THR A 205 -4.55 -21.74 3.81
C THR A 205 -5.24 -20.38 3.99
N GLY A 206 -4.62 -19.50 4.78
CA GLY A 206 -5.18 -18.19 5.13
C GLY A 206 -6.22 -18.16 6.26
N ASP A 207 -6.72 -19.29 6.77
CA ASP A 207 -7.55 -19.25 7.99
C ASP A 207 -6.66 -18.95 9.21
N VAL A 208 -7.08 -18.01 10.06
CA VAL A 208 -6.41 -17.72 11.32
C VAL A 208 -6.90 -18.70 12.39
N VAL A 209 -5.97 -19.51 12.91
CA VAL A 209 -6.22 -20.45 13.99
C VAL A 209 -5.73 -19.83 15.30
N ASN A 210 -6.67 -19.58 16.20
CA ASN A 210 -6.39 -19.13 17.56
C ASN A 210 -5.97 -20.31 18.43
N TYR A 211 -4.77 -20.21 19.04
CA TYR A 211 -4.28 -21.14 20.06
C TYR A 211 -4.28 -20.49 21.45
N GLU A 212 -4.80 -21.20 22.43
CA GLU A 212 -4.81 -20.77 23.84
C GLU A 212 -4.07 -21.80 24.69
N ALA A 213 -2.96 -21.38 25.30
CA ALA A 213 -2.21 -22.17 26.26
C ALA A 213 -2.65 -21.87 27.70
N VAL A 214 -2.92 -22.93 28.47
CA VAL A 214 -3.24 -22.86 29.91
C VAL A 214 -2.25 -23.72 30.68
N GLY A 215 -1.54 -23.12 31.63
CA GLY A 215 -0.58 -23.82 32.48
C GLY A 215 -1.23 -24.28 33.78
N TYR A 216 -0.84 -25.45 34.28
CA TYR A 216 -1.31 -26.00 35.55
C TYR A 216 -0.15 -26.24 36.50
N ASP A 217 -0.36 -25.96 37.79
CA ASP A 217 0.58 -26.30 38.86
C ASP A 217 0.53 -27.80 39.22
N LYS A 218 1.30 -28.20 40.23
CA LYS A 218 1.41 -29.59 40.68
C LYS A 218 0.12 -30.10 41.33
N GLU A 219 -0.67 -29.20 41.88
CA GLU A 219 -1.96 -29.47 42.49
C GLU A 219 -3.10 -29.51 41.46
N GLY A 220 -2.80 -29.20 40.18
CA GLY A 220 -3.76 -29.21 39.07
C GLY A 220 -4.58 -27.93 38.95
N ASN A 221 -4.17 -26.83 39.60
CA ASN A 221 -4.85 -25.54 39.47
C ASN A 221 -4.36 -24.79 38.22
N ALA A 222 -5.29 -24.18 37.49
CA ALA A 222 -4.96 -23.34 36.35
C ALA A 222 -4.29 -22.03 36.78
N LEU A 223 -3.16 -21.71 36.14
CA LEU A 223 -2.36 -20.52 36.39
C LEU A 223 -2.77 -19.40 35.43
N LYS A 224 -2.84 -18.16 35.95
CA LYS A 224 -3.25 -16.97 35.18
C LYS A 224 -2.08 -16.04 34.85
N GLY A 225 -2.17 -15.39 33.70
CA GLY A 225 -1.20 -14.38 33.26
C GLY A 225 0.20 -14.96 33.11
N ILE A 226 0.28 -16.11 32.46
CA ILE A 226 1.52 -16.77 32.06
C ILE A 226 1.88 -16.33 30.63
N PRO A 227 3.11 -15.83 30.38
CA PRO A 227 3.55 -15.40 29.07
C PRO A 227 4.11 -16.60 28.28
N PHE A 228 3.23 -17.37 27.64
CA PHE A 228 3.64 -18.46 26.76
C PHE A 228 4.29 -17.93 25.48
N SER A 229 5.31 -18.64 24.98
CA SER A 229 5.86 -18.43 23.65
C SER A 229 5.27 -19.47 22.69
N TYR A 230 4.84 -19.02 21.52
CA TYR A 230 4.29 -19.85 20.47
C TYR A 230 5.26 -19.96 19.30
N THR A 231 5.44 -21.18 18.80
CA THR A 231 6.28 -21.48 17.63
C THR A 231 5.60 -22.52 16.77
N PHE A 232 6.04 -22.68 15.53
CA PHE A 232 5.56 -23.74 14.66
C PHE A 232 6.68 -24.43 13.89
N TYR A 233 6.43 -25.68 13.53
CA TYR A 233 7.14 -26.43 12.51
C TYR A 233 6.12 -26.94 11.50
N GLY A 234 6.47 -27.00 10.22
CA GLY A 234 5.57 -27.51 9.20
C GLY A 234 6.27 -28.32 8.12
N LYS A 235 5.47 -29.12 7.42
CA LYS A 235 5.85 -29.86 6.22
C LYS A 235 4.81 -29.64 5.13
N ALA A 236 5.24 -29.02 4.03
CA ALA A 236 4.37 -28.76 2.89
C ALA A 236 4.00 -30.07 2.19
N VAL A 237 2.80 -30.12 1.61
CA VAL A 237 2.37 -31.25 0.76
C VAL A 237 3.21 -31.28 -0.53
N ASP A 238 3.46 -30.12 -1.13
CA ASP A 238 4.37 -29.98 -2.27
C ASP A 238 5.82 -29.80 -1.78
N PRO A 239 6.74 -30.73 -2.09
CA PRO A 239 8.11 -30.67 -1.61
C PRO A 239 8.95 -29.55 -2.25
N SER A 240 8.47 -28.89 -3.30
CA SER A 240 9.11 -27.70 -3.87
C SER A 240 8.83 -26.43 -3.06
N ASN A 241 7.85 -26.49 -2.14
CA ASN A 241 7.52 -25.40 -1.23
C ASN A 241 8.05 -25.66 0.18
N THR A 242 8.27 -24.58 0.92
CA THR A 242 8.45 -24.63 2.38
C THR A 242 7.10 -24.48 3.06
N ALA A 243 6.92 -25.10 4.22
CA ALA A 243 5.72 -24.88 5.03
C ALA A 243 5.82 -23.52 5.73
N SER A 244 5.53 -22.45 5.00
CA SER A 244 5.51 -21.10 5.54
C SER A 244 4.19 -20.78 6.23
N GLY A 245 4.25 -19.81 7.14
CA GLY A 245 3.16 -19.35 7.97
C GLY A 245 3.66 -18.25 8.92
N LEU A 246 2.74 -17.61 9.61
CA LEU A 246 3.01 -16.59 10.60
C LEU A 246 2.32 -16.98 11.91
N ILE A 247 3.04 -16.86 13.03
CA ILE A 247 2.49 -17.04 14.38
C ILE A 247 2.77 -15.79 15.20
N MET A 248 1.73 -15.26 15.83
CA MET A 248 1.83 -14.12 16.74
C MET A 248 2.06 -14.58 18.18
N ASP A 249 2.58 -13.70 19.02
CA ASP A 249 2.78 -13.94 20.45
C ASP A 249 1.47 -14.17 21.22
N ASP A 250 0.33 -13.74 20.66
CA ASP A 250 -1.00 -13.98 21.20
C ASP A 250 -1.58 -15.36 20.85
N GLY A 251 -0.83 -16.18 20.09
CA GLY A 251 -1.23 -17.54 19.71
C GLY A 251 -2.02 -17.62 18.40
N ARG A 252 -2.24 -16.52 17.68
CA ARG A 252 -2.81 -16.57 16.33
C ARG A 252 -1.81 -17.11 15.33
N PHE A 253 -2.21 -18.13 14.58
CA PHE A 253 -1.41 -18.76 13.53
C PHE A 253 -2.15 -18.74 12.19
N VAL A 254 -1.45 -18.40 11.11
CA VAL A 254 -1.94 -18.54 9.74
C VAL A 254 -0.92 -19.28 8.90
N ALA A 255 -1.39 -20.28 8.14
CA ALA A 255 -0.56 -21.00 7.19
C ALA A 255 -0.71 -20.41 5.78
N GLU A 256 0.42 -20.22 5.10
CA GLU A 256 0.45 -19.78 3.71
C GLU A 256 0.33 -20.98 2.75
N VAL A 257 0.92 -22.12 3.11
CA VAL A 257 1.05 -23.30 2.23
C VAL A 257 0.27 -24.50 2.78
N ILE A 258 -0.24 -25.34 1.88
CA ILE A 258 -0.91 -26.59 2.23
C ILE A 258 0.10 -27.54 2.88
N GLY A 259 -0.21 -28.08 4.06
CA GLY A 259 0.77 -28.86 4.81
C GLY A 259 0.25 -29.45 6.12
N ASP A 260 1.14 -30.19 6.76
CA ASP A 260 1.00 -30.63 8.14
C ASP A 260 1.85 -29.74 9.03
N TYR A 261 1.25 -29.16 10.06
CA TYR A 261 1.89 -28.24 10.98
C TYR A 261 1.85 -28.77 12.41
N MET A 262 2.83 -28.39 13.21
CA MET A 262 2.91 -28.65 14.65
C MET A 262 3.10 -27.31 15.35
N ILE A 263 2.08 -26.89 16.09
CA ILE A 263 2.12 -25.64 16.87
C ILE A 263 2.54 -25.98 18.29
N THR A 264 3.53 -25.27 18.81
CA THR A 264 4.12 -25.51 20.12
C THR A 264 3.96 -24.28 20.99
N ALA A 265 3.33 -24.45 22.16
CA ALA A 265 3.33 -23.46 23.22
C ALA A 265 4.35 -23.87 24.29
N SER A 266 5.12 -22.92 24.80
CA SER A 266 6.17 -23.21 25.78
C SER A 266 6.34 -22.11 26.82
N LEU A 267 6.77 -22.52 28.01
CA LEU A 267 7.35 -21.65 29.02
C LEU A 267 8.63 -22.29 29.54
N GLY A 268 9.77 -21.70 29.18
CA GLY A 268 11.08 -22.25 29.48
C GLY A 268 11.25 -23.65 28.88
N ASN A 269 11.52 -24.65 29.73
CA ASN A 269 11.74 -26.03 29.28
C ASN A 269 10.45 -26.86 29.19
N THR A 270 9.32 -26.32 29.63
CA THR A 270 8.02 -27.02 29.56
C THR A 270 7.32 -26.60 28.27
N SER A 271 6.94 -27.56 27.45
CA SER A 271 6.23 -27.31 26.19
C SER A 271 5.17 -28.36 25.92
N VAL A 272 4.21 -27.99 25.10
CA VAL A 272 3.20 -28.89 24.53
C VAL A 272 3.03 -28.54 23.06
N SER A 273 2.84 -29.55 22.22
CA SER A 273 2.63 -29.36 20.80
C SER A 273 1.30 -29.97 20.36
N ARG A 274 0.61 -29.29 19.44
CA ARG A 274 -0.64 -29.75 18.84
C ARG A 274 -0.51 -29.79 17.31
N PRO A 275 -0.90 -30.89 16.65
CA PRO A 275 -0.91 -30.95 15.19
C PRO A 275 -2.03 -30.07 14.60
N LEU A 276 -1.80 -29.55 13.41
CA LEU A 276 -2.78 -28.85 12.58
C LEU A 276 -2.65 -29.35 11.14
N LYS A 277 -3.77 -29.78 10.56
CA LYS A 277 -3.85 -30.09 9.13
C LYS A 277 -4.28 -28.84 8.37
N VAL A 278 -3.51 -28.45 7.36
CA VAL A 278 -3.85 -27.31 6.48
C VAL A 278 -4.16 -27.83 5.08
N VAL A 279 -5.34 -27.50 4.57
CA VAL A 279 -5.79 -27.81 3.21
C VAL A 279 -5.86 -26.55 2.34
N GLY A 280 -6.01 -26.72 1.02
CA GLY A 280 -6.17 -25.56 0.13
C GLY A 280 -7.50 -24.84 0.33
N ARG A 281 -7.50 -23.51 0.24
CA ARG A 281 -8.72 -22.68 0.38
C ARG A 281 -9.78 -22.96 -0.69
N GLY A 282 -9.35 -23.33 -1.90
CA GLY A 282 -10.26 -23.74 -2.98
C GLY A 282 -11.13 -22.60 -3.54
N VAL A 283 -10.59 -21.38 -3.55
CA VAL A 283 -11.27 -20.16 -4.03
C VAL A 283 -11.07 -19.91 -5.52
N GLU A 284 -10.11 -20.58 -6.15
CA GLU A 284 -9.83 -20.47 -7.59
C GLU A 284 -11.13 -20.64 -8.42
N ARG A 285 -11.35 -19.74 -9.37
CA ARG A 285 -12.44 -19.69 -10.35
C ARG A 285 -11.87 -19.24 -11.69
N GLU A 286 -12.52 -19.69 -12.77
CA GLU A 286 -12.23 -19.14 -14.09
C GLU A 286 -12.77 -17.71 -14.20
N VAL A 287 -11.98 -16.80 -14.77
CA VAL A 287 -12.42 -15.45 -15.10
C VAL A 287 -12.52 -15.32 -16.62
N LEU A 288 -13.73 -15.10 -17.11
CA LEU A 288 -14.02 -15.05 -18.54
C LEU A 288 -13.95 -13.60 -19.02
N LYS A 289 -13.23 -13.36 -20.11
CA LYS A 289 -13.32 -12.09 -20.86
C LYS A 289 -14.67 -12.03 -21.55
N VAL A 290 -15.43 -10.96 -21.33
CA VAL A 290 -16.81 -10.84 -21.82
C VAL A 290 -16.89 -9.86 -22.99
N GLY A 291 -16.47 -8.61 -22.80
CA GLY A 291 -16.52 -7.58 -23.83
C GLY A 291 -15.31 -6.65 -23.81
N LYS A 292 -15.12 -5.91 -24.90
CA LYS A 292 -14.07 -4.91 -25.05
C LYS A 292 -14.57 -3.68 -25.81
N GLY A 293 -14.24 -2.50 -25.31
CA GLY A 293 -14.39 -1.19 -25.95
C GLY A 293 -13.01 -0.59 -26.21
N VAL A 294 -12.42 -0.94 -27.36
CA VAL A 294 -11.01 -0.63 -27.62
C VAL A 294 -10.80 0.83 -28.01
N VAL A 295 -9.77 1.46 -27.45
CA VAL A 295 -9.24 2.76 -27.89
C VAL A 295 -7.85 2.52 -28.46
N THR A 296 -7.65 2.84 -29.74
CA THR A 296 -6.44 2.46 -30.49
C THR A 296 -5.46 3.61 -30.67
N ASP A 297 -5.89 4.84 -30.43
CA ASP A 297 -5.19 6.07 -30.82
C ASP A 297 -4.78 6.95 -29.63
N LYS A 298 -5.16 6.55 -28.40
CA LYS A 298 -4.89 7.28 -27.15
C LYS A 298 -4.80 6.31 -25.99
N HIS A 299 -4.06 6.70 -24.94
CA HIS A 299 -4.20 6.06 -23.65
C HIS A 299 -5.51 6.47 -22.95
N THR A 300 -6.18 5.52 -22.30
CA THR A 300 -7.33 5.79 -21.43
C THR A 300 -6.92 5.90 -19.97
N SER A 301 -7.71 6.57 -19.15
CA SER A 301 -7.46 6.74 -17.71
C SER A 301 -8.57 6.10 -16.88
N ASP A 302 -8.93 6.68 -15.74
CA ASP A 302 -9.98 6.14 -14.88
C ASP A 302 -11.35 6.12 -15.57
N PHE A 303 -12.26 5.35 -14.98
CA PHE A 303 -13.58 5.10 -15.53
C PHE A 303 -14.65 5.00 -14.44
N TRP A 304 -15.92 5.08 -14.87
CA TRP A 304 -17.05 4.87 -13.98
C TRP A 304 -18.21 4.23 -14.74
N VAL A 305 -18.77 3.15 -14.20
CA VAL A 305 -19.97 2.45 -14.71
C VAL A 305 -21.18 2.82 -13.86
N PHE A 306 -22.31 3.09 -14.50
CA PHE A 306 -23.52 3.59 -13.86
C PHE A 306 -24.80 3.17 -14.61
N GLU A 307 -25.93 3.18 -13.89
CA GLU A 307 -27.26 3.05 -14.50
C GLU A 307 -27.74 4.44 -14.93
N GLY A 308 -28.17 4.58 -16.19
CA GLY A 308 -28.76 5.81 -16.69
C GLY A 308 -30.21 5.97 -16.25
N VAL A 309 -30.74 7.19 -16.40
CA VAL A 309 -32.13 7.52 -16.03
C VAL A 309 -33.20 6.74 -16.80
N ASP A 310 -32.82 6.06 -17.88
CA ASP A 310 -33.65 5.19 -18.70
C ASP A 310 -33.57 3.70 -18.30
N GLY A 311 -32.79 3.36 -17.27
CA GLY A 311 -32.58 2.01 -16.75
C GLY A 311 -31.57 1.17 -17.55
N ARG A 312 -30.88 1.78 -18.53
CA ARG A 312 -29.77 1.14 -19.26
C ARG A 312 -28.45 1.36 -18.53
N ASP A 313 -27.42 0.62 -18.90
CA ASP A 313 -26.11 0.70 -18.26
C ASP A 313 -25.09 1.37 -19.16
N TYR A 314 -24.33 2.30 -18.58
CA TYR A 314 -23.38 3.16 -19.29
C TYR A 314 -22.04 3.22 -18.55
N ALA A 315 -21.02 3.65 -19.27
CA ALA A 315 -19.74 3.98 -18.66
C ALA A 315 -19.17 5.28 -19.23
N VAL A 316 -18.30 5.91 -18.48
CA VAL A 316 -17.44 7.02 -18.93
C VAL A 316 -15.98 6.68 -18.66
N THR A 317 -15.08 7.04 -19.57
CA THR A 317 -13.63 6.89 -19.40
C THR A 317 -12.93 8.20 -19.77
N GLY A 318 -11.89 8.58 -19.04
CA GLY A 318 -10.99 9.67 -19.45
C GLY A 318 -9.92 9.23 -20.45
N THR A 319 -9.01 10.16 -20.78
CA THR A 319 -7.79 9.89 -21.56
C THR A 319 -6.57 10.49 -20.90
N TRP A 320 -5.44 9.79 -21.02
CA TRP A 320 -4.19 10.17 -20.37
C TRP A 320 -3.13 10.59 -21.38
N GLY A 321 -2.46 11.71 -21.14
CA GLY A 321 -1.36 12.18 -22.00
C GLY A 321 -1.79 12.51 -23.44
N ALA A 322 -3.08 12.75 -23.67
CA ALA A 322 -3.70 12.87 -24.98
C ALA A 322 -4.21 14.30 -25.24
N ASP A 323 -5.48 14.44 -25.66
CA ASP A 323 -6.07 15.70 -26.13
C ASP A 323 -7.33 16.11 -25.35
N GLY A 324 -7.46 15.64 -24.11
CA GLY A 324 -8.56 16.02 -23.23
C GLY A 324 -9.90 15.41 -23.61
N THR A 325 -9.89 14.25 -24.27
CA THR A 325 -11.11 13.53 -24.66
C THR A 325 -11.61 12.62 -23.53
N SER A 326 -12.91 12.61 -23.27
CA SER A 326 -13.61 11.56 -22.52
C SER A 326 -14.54 10.80 -23.45
N PHE A 327 -14.64 9.49 -23.26
CA PHE A 327 -15.54 8.63 -24.04
C PHE A 327 -16.70 8.16 -23.18
N PHE A 328 -17.89 8.14 -23.78
CA PHE A 328 -19.10 7.57 -23.19
C PHE A 328 -19.43 6.26 -23.90
N TRP A 329 -19.88 5.29 -23.12
CA TRP A 329 -20.07 3.92 -23.57
C TRP A 329 -21.45 3.41 -23.18
N ASP A 330 -22.10 2.68 -24.08
CA ASP A 330 -23.21 1.80 -23.73
C ASP A 330 -22.65 0.43 -23.36
N VAL A 331 -22.93 -0.01 -22.13
CA VAL A 331 -22.50 -1.29 -21.56
C VAL A 331 -23.68 -2.14 -21.09
N THR A 332 -24.90 -1.81 -21.52
CA THR A 332 -26.13 -2.55 -21.21
C THR A 332 -26.03 -4.03 -21.55
N ASP A 333 -25.33 -4.33 -22.64
CA ASP A 333 -24.82 -5.67 -22.94
C ASP A 333 -23.30 -5.67 -22.69
N PRO A 334 -22.82 -6.22 -21.56
CA PRO A 334 -21.40 -6.24 -21.25
C PRO A 334 -20.54 -6.95 -22.29
N ALA A 335 -21.11 -7.82 -23.13
CA ALA A 335 -20.39 -8.49 -24.23
C ALA A 335 -20.24 -7.59 -25.47
N ASN A 336 -21.00 -6.50 -25.54
CA ASN A 336 -21.09 -5.60 -26.69
C ASN A 336 -20.96 -4.14 -26.27
N ILE A 337 -19.80 -3.80 -25.70
CA ILE A 337 -19.43 -2.44 -25.29
C ILE A 337 -19.34 -1.54 -26.53
N LYS A 338 -20.10 -0.44 -26.53
CA LYS A 338 -20.13 0.50 -27.67
C LYS A 338 -19.77 1.90 -27.22
N LYS A 339 -18.83 2.53 -27.91
CA LYS A 339 -18.60 3.98 -27.80
C LYS A 339 -19.78 4.70 -28.43
N ILE A 340 -20.48 5.54 -27.66
CA ILE A 340 -21.72 6.20 -28.08
C ILE A 340 -21.59 7.71 -28.22
N ASP A 341 -20.70 8.33 -27.43
CA ASP A 341 -20.44 9.76 -27.49
C ASP A 341 -19.02 10.08 -26.99
N SER A 342 -18.58 11.32 -27.17
CA SER A 342 -17.31 11.81 -26.63
C SER A 342 -17.37 13.31 -26.36
N VAL A 343 -16.71 13.74 -25.29
CA VAL A 343 -16.52 15.15 -24.97
C VAL A 343 -15.04 15.47 -25.04
N LYS A 344 -14.69 16.55 -25.74
CA LYS A 344 -13.33 17.07 -25.80
C LYS A 344 -13.25 18.42 -25.13
N VAL A 345 -12.30 18.57 -24.22
CA VAL A 345 -12.06 19.79 -23.45
C VAL A 345 -10.61 20.25 -23.63
N ASP A 346 -10.31 21.51 -23.29
CA ASP A 346 -8.93 21.99 -23.27
C ASP A 346 -8.19 21.39 -22.07
N ALA A 347 -7.60 20.21 -22.30
CA ALA A 347 -6.74 19.50 -21.37
C ALA A 347 -5.79 18.57 -22.14
N ARG A 348 -4.68 18.20 -21.51
CA ARG A 348 -3.83 17.10 -22.00
C ARG A 348 -4.33 15.76 -21.45
N THR A 349 -4.74 15.75 -20.19
CA THR A 349 -5.21 14.56 -19.48
C THR A 349 -6.57 14.87 -18.86
N VAL A 350 -7.54 13.97 -19.09
CA VAL A 350 -8.72 13.81 -18.22
C VAL A 350 -8.40 12.60 -17.37
N ASN A 351 -7.89 12.82 -16.17
CA ASN A 351 -7.32 11.73 -15.38
C ASN A 351 -8.40 10.89 -14.69
N ASP A 352 -9.46 11.58 -14.26
CA ASP A 352 -10.52 10.99 -13.48
C ASP A 352 -11.90 11.46 -13.95
N VAL A 353 -12.85 10.54 -13.83
CA VAL A 353 -14.26 10.69 -14.20
C VAL A 353 -15.13 10.03 -13.14
N LYS A 354 -16.22 10.69 -12.75
CA LYS A 354 -17.22 10.14 -11.84
C LYS A 354 -18.62 10.53 -12.29
N VAL A 355 -19.62 9.74 -11.88
CA VAL A 355 -21.03 9.99 -12.18
C VAL A 355 -21.84 9.96 -10.88
N SER A 356 -22.79 10.90 -10.75
CA SER A 356 -23.71 10.97 -9.62
C SER A 356 -24.51 9.67 -9.49
N GLN A 357 -24.91 9.34 -8.26
CA GLN A 357 -25.66 8.12 -7.95
C GLN A 357 -26.99 8.00 -8.72
N ASP A 358 -27.60 9.13 -9.10
CA ASP A 358 -28.83 9.19 -9.88
C ASP A 358 -28.63 9.10 -11.40
N GLY A 359 -27.37 8.97 -11.86
CA GLY A 359 -27.02 8.80 -13.27
C GLY A 359 -27.24 10.04 -14.14
N ARG A 360 -27.32 11.25 -13.54
CA ARG A 360 -27.63 12.49 -14.27
C ARG A 360 -26.42 13.38 -14.54
N ILE A 361 -25.44 13.38 -13.67
CA ILE A 361 -24.32 14.31 -13.73
C ILE A 361 -23.01 13.52 -13.78
N SER A 362 -22.19 13.78 -14.79
CA SER A 362 -20.80 13.34 -14.82
C SER A 362 -19.87 14.51 -14.59
N VAL A 363 -18.83 14.26 -13.81
CA VAL A 363 -17.73 15.20 -13.58
C VAL A 363 -16.47 14.61 -14.15
N ILE A 364 -15.75 15.41 -14.94
CA ILE A 364 -14.44 15.02 -15.48
C ILE A 364 -13.38 16.03 -15.02
N SER A 365 -12.20 15.52 -14.70
CA SER A 365 -11.06 16.35 -14.32
C SER A 365 -10.36 16.94 -15.55
N ARG A 366 -9.70 18.10 -15.39
CA ARG A 366 -8.80 18.65 -16.42
C ARG A 366 -7.40 18.80 -15.87
N GLU A 367 -6.42 18.26 -16.60
CA GLU A 367 -5.01 18.47 -16.33
C GLU A 367 -4.24 18.84 -17.60
N GLY A 368 -3.42 19.89 -17.50
CA GLY A 368 -2.59 20.38 -18.59
C GLY A 368 -3.34 21.25 -19.60
N ALA A 369 -4.37 22.00 -19.17
CA ALA A 369 -5.08 22.96 -20.00
C ALA A 369 -4.13 24.03 -20.58
N SER A 370 -4.35 24.43 -21.83
CA SER A 370 -3.46 25.36 -22.55
C SER A 370 -3.41 26.75 -21.92
N ASP A 371 -4.52 27.20 -21.33
CA ASP A 371 -4.65 28.48 -20.66
C ASP A 371 -4.38 28.42 -19.13
N ARG A 372 -3.92 27.26 -18.64
CA ARG A 372 -3.67 26.94 -17.22
C ARG A 372 -4.92 26.98 -16.33
N LYS A 373 -6.12 27.02 -16.91
CA LYS A 373 -7.36 26.78 -16.17
C LYS A 373 -7.66 25.29 -16.22
N ASN A 374 -7.14 24.55 -15.25
CA ASN A 374 -7.39 23.12 -15.13
C ASN A 374 -8.82 22.89 -14.63
N GLY A 375 -9.09 22.79 -13.33
CA GLY A 375 -10.47 22.67 -12.85
C GLY A 375 -11.23 21.43 -13.34
N ILE A 376 -12.56 21.50 -13.22
CA ILE A 376 -13.48 20.41 -13.53
C ILE A 376 -14.53 20.83 -14.56
N ILE A 377 -15.07 19.86 -15.28
CA ILE A 377 -16.20 20.03 -16.19
C ILE A 377 -17.38 19.22 -15.67
N ILE A 378 -18.55 19.85 -15.61
CA ILE A 378 -19.81 19.25 -15.17
C ILE A 378 -20.66 19.00 -16.41
N ILE A 379 -21.10 17.76 -16.59
CA ILE A 379 -21.74 17.26 -17.80
C ILE A 379 -23.10 16.63 -17.44
N ASP A 380 -24.16 17.00 -18.16
CA ASP A 380 -25.44 16.30 -18.15
C ASP A 380 -25.30 15.00 -18.95
N VAL A 381 -25.52 13.89 -18.27
CA VAL A 381 -25.51 12.54 -18.83
C VAL A 381 -26.88 11.87 -18.73
N SER A 382 -27.96 12.64 -18.54
CA SER A 382 -29.34 12.12 -18.60
C SER A 382 -29.67 11.50 -19.97
N ASN A 383 -28.93 11.85 -21.02
CA ASN A 383 -28.89 11.13 -22.29
C ASN A 383 -27.42 10.86 -22.69
N PRO A 384 -26.86 9.68 -22.38
CA PRO A 384 -25.46 9.35 -22.66
C PRO A 384 -25.09 9.28 -24.16
N TYR A 385 -26.08 9.33 -25.06
CA TYR A 385 -25.89 9.41 -26.51
C TYR A 385 -25.78 10.85 -27.05
N ASP A 386 -26.05 11.87 -26.21
CA ASP A 386 -25.96 13.30 -26.53
C ASP A 386 -25.66 14.07 -25.23
N VAL A 387 -24.44 13.91 -24.72
CA VAL A 387 -24.05 14.51 -23.44
C VAL A 387 -23.81 16.01 -23.59
N LYS A 388 -24.07 16.78 -22.52
CA LYS A 388 -24.00 18.26 -22.58
C LYS A 388 -23.17 18.83 -21.46
N ILE A 389 -22.12 19.57 -21.81
CA ILE A 389 -21.41 20.39 -20.83
C ILE A 389 -22.37 21.44 -20.27
N LEU A 390 -22.59 21.40 -18.96
CA LEU A 390 -23.43 22.35 -18.23
C LEU A 390 -22.63 23.56 -17.78
N SER A 391 -21.45 23.31 -17.22
CA SER A 391 -20.58 24.35 -16.69
C SER A 391 -19.12 23.86 -16.55
N GLU A 392 -18.22 24.81 -16.29
CA GLU A 392 -16.88 24.54 -15.80
C GLU A 392 -16.69 25.20 -14.44
N TYR A 393 -15.89 24.59 -13.57
CA TYR A 393 -15.47 25.20 -12.31
C TYR A 393 -13.94 25.22 -12.23
N THR A 394 -13.36 26.42 -12.18
CA THR A 394 -11.90 26.64 -12.24
C THR A 394 -11.36 27.47 -11.08
N LYS A 395 -12.24 28.08 -10.28
CA LYS A 395 -11.85 28.90 -9.14
C LYS A 395 -11.07 28.04 -8.15
N ASN A 396 -9.88 28.49 -7.77
CA ASN A 396 -8.92 27.81 -6.89
C ASN A 396 -8.37 26.45 -7.40
N LEU A 397 -8.81 25.98 -8.57
CA LEU A 397 -8.35 24.73 -9.21
C LEU A 397 -7.34 25.01 -10.33
N THR A 398 -6.31 25.80 -10.02
CA THR A 398 -5.29 26.22 -11.01
C THR A 398 -4.23 25.14 -11.26
N GLY A 399 -4.00 24.25 -10.28
CA GLY A 399 -3.26 23.01 -10.49
C GLY A 399 -4.08 22.02 -11.31
N GLY A 400 -3.42 21.08 -12.00
CA GLY A 400 -4.11 19.95 -12.63
C GLY A 400 -5.01 19.26 -11.62
N VAL A 401 -6.25 18.95 -12.02
CA VAL A 401 -7.15 18.17 -11.17
C VAL A 401 -6.87 16.70 -11.43
N HIS A 402 -6.29 16.03 -10.44
CA HIS A 402 -5.84 14.65 -10.60
C HIS A 402 -6.96 13.65 -10.33
N ASN A 403 -7.75 13.89 -9.28
CA ASN A 403 -8.82 13.03 -8.80
C ASN A 403 -10.08 13.88 -8.53
N VAL A 404 -11.25 13.31 -8.80
CA VAL A 404 -12.56 13.85 -8.44
C VAL A 404 -13.42 12.77 -7.80
N PHE A 405 -14.21 13.13 -6.80
CA PHE A 405 -15.29 12.29 -6.30
C PHE A 405 -16.61 13.07 -6.26
N ILE A 406 -17.74 12.40 -6.50
CA ILE A 406 -19.08 13.00 -6.42
C ILE A 406 -19.92 12.23 -5.40
N ASP A 407 -20.42 12.94 -4.39
CA ASP A 407 -21.31 12.38 -3.38
C ASP A 407 -22.30 13.45 -2.90
N ASN A 408 -23.59 13.10 -2.82
CA ASN A 408 -24.65 13.98 -2.30
C ASN A 408 -24.60 15.44 -2.82
N ASP A 409 -24.57 15.62 -4.15
CA ASP A 409 -24.45 16.94 -4.81
C ASP A 409 -23.20 17.75 -4.44
N HIS A 410 -22.13 17.09 -4.01
CA HIS A 410 -20.83 17.70 -3.77
C HIS A 410 -19.74 17.01 -4.58
N VAL A 411 -18.88 17.82 -5.21
CA VAL A 411 -17.66 17.38 -5.89
C VAL A 411 -16.46 17.65 -5.00
N TYR A 412 -15.68 16.61 -4.74
CA TYR A 412 -14.41 16.67 -4.05
C TYR A 412 -13.31 16.68 -5.10
N ALA A 413 -12.78 17.86 -5.42
CA ALA A 413 -11.84 18.04 -6.54
C ALA A 413 -10.42 18.30 -6.02
N LEU A 414 -9.52 17.36 -6.29
CA LEU A 414 -8.12 17.46 -5.90
C LEU A 414 -7.30 18.24 -6.92
N SER A 415 -6.95 19.49 -6.61
CA SER A 415 -6.13 20.33 -7.48
C SER A 415 -4.69 20.42 -7.00
N GLY A 416 -3.74 20.11 -7.89
CA GLY A 416 -2.30 20.28 -7.65
C GLY A 416 -1.75 19.41 -6.53
N SER A 417 -2.42 18.31 -6.21
CA SER A 417 -2.01 17.29 -5.24
C SER A 417 -1.77 17.82 -3.82
N GLN A 418 -2.33 18.98 -3.42
CA GLN A 418 -2.09 19.54 -2.08
C GLN A 418 -3.31 19.49 -1.17
N LYS A 419 -4.50 19.64 -1.76
CA LYS A 419 -5.77 19.77 -1.06
C LYS A 419 -6.91 19.50 -2.03
N TYR A 420 -8.03 19.02 -1.52
CA TYR A 420 -9.26 18.95 -2.30
C TYR A 420 -10.23 20.05 -1.86
N TYR A 421 -10.87 20.65 -2.86
CA TYR A 421 -11.96 21.60 -2.67
C TYR A 421 -13.29 20.87 -2.76
N ILE A 422 -14.26 21.31 -1.96
CA ILE A 422 -15.59 20.72 -1.89
C ILE A 422 -16.56 21.71 -2.53
N ILE A 423 -17.16 21.29 -3.63
CA ILE A 423 -17.95 22.14 -4.53
C ILE A 423 -19.36 21.60 -4.54
N ASN A 424 -20.32 22.39 -4.03
CA ASN A 424 -21.73 22.09 -4.16
C ASN A 424 -22.16 22.27 -5.63
N ILE A 425 -22.87 21.27 -6.14
CA ILE A 425 -23.39 21.18 -7.51
C ILE A 425 -24.91 20.94 -7.55
N GLU A 426 -25.64 21.30 -6.48
CA GLU A 426 -27.12 21.26 -6.43
C GLU A 426 -27.74 22.05 -7.60
N ASP A 427 -27.12 23.18 -7.97
CA ASP A 427 -27.28 23.78 -9.30
C ASP A 427 -26.01 23.53 -10.14
N PRO A 428 -25.99 22.47 -10.98
CA PRO A 428 -24.80 22.08 -11.75
C PRO A 428 -24.41 23.11 -12.81
N LYS A 429 -25.25 24.12 -13.10
CA LYS A 429 -24.89 25.24 -13.99
C LYS A 429 -24.19 26.37 -13.24
N ASN A 430 -24.36 26.44 -11.93
CA ASN A 430 -23.79 27.48 -11.06
C ASN A 430 -23.11 26.85 -9.83
N PRO A 431 -22.06 26.03 -10.02
CA PRO A 431 -21.36 25.37 -8.91
C PRO A 431 -20.70 26.35 -7.95
N VAL A 432 -20.69 26.02 -6.65
CA VAL A 432 -20.16 26.88 -5.58
C VAL A 432 -19.26 26.07 -4.64
N GLU A 433 -18.03 26.54 -4.43
CA GLU A 433 -17.16 26.02 -3.36
C GLU A 433 -17.74 26.34 -1.98
N VAL A 434 -17.92 25.30 -1.18
CA VAL A 434 -18.48 25.37 0.19
C VAL A 434 -17.45 25.05 1.26
N GLY A 435 -16.37 24.35 0.92
CA GLY A 435 -15.32 23.97 1.85
C GLY A 435 -14.08 23.45 1.16
N MET A 436 -13.10 23.06 1.97
CA MET A 436 -11.86 22.44 1.51
C MET A 436 -11.26 21.63 2.66
N PHE A 437 -10.42 20.64 2.32
CA PHE A 437 -9.63 19.92 3.31
C PHE A 437 -8.16 19.87 2.92
N GLU A 438 -7.32 20.05 3.92
CA GLU A 438 -5.89 19.78 3.84
C GLU A 438 -5.39 19.28 5.20
N ILE A 439 -4.33 18.46 5.20
CA ILE A 439 -3.74 17.95 6.45
C ILE A 439 -3.07 19.09 7.25
N GLY A 440 -2.57 20.12 6.57
CA GLY A 440 -1.84 21.25 7.17
C GLY A 440 -0.37 20.94 7.45
N LYS A 441 0.17 19.85 6.89
CA LYS A 441 1.59 19.48 7.02
C LYS A 441 2.42 20.07 5.88
N GLU A 442 3.65 20.47 6.22
CA GLU A 442 4.62 20.95 5.23
C GLU A 442 4.99 19.85 4.22
N GLY A 443 4.81 20.13 2.93
CA GLY A 443 5.09 19.17 1.86
C GLY A 443 4.10 17.99 1.82
N GLN A 444 2.90 18.16 2.39
CA GLN A 444 1.80 17.21 2.19
C GLN A 444 1.54 17.02 0.70
N SER A 445 1.09 15.82 0.34
CA SER A 445 0.64 15.51 -1.00
C SER A 445 -0.55 14.58 -0.90
N ILE A 446 -1.71 15.02 -1.38
CA ILE A 446 -2.91 14.20 -1.50
C ILE A 446 -2.97 13.68 -2.93
N HIS A 447 -3.24 12.38 -3.10
CA HIS A 447 -3.31 11.72 -4.40
C HIS A 447 -4.74 11.45 -4.84
N ASP A 448 -5.53 10.83 -3.98
CA ASP A 448 -6.92 10.45 -4.25
C ASP A 448 -7.82 10.73 -3.05
N VAL A 449 -9.12 10.81 -3.31
CA VAL A 449 -10.15 10.82 -2.28
C VAL A 449 -11.31 9.90 -2.67
N TRP A 450 -11.73 9.05 -1.75
CA TRP A 450 -12.94 8.23 -1.86
C TRP A 450 -13.96 8.69 -0.80
N ILE A 451 -15.23 8.85 -1.16
CA ILE A 451 -16.28 9.24 -0.20
C ILE A 451 -17.26 8.09 -0.02
N GLU A 452 -17.51 7.71 1.23
CA GLU A 452 -18.55 6.74 1.58
C GLU A 452 -19.20 7.13 2.92
N ASP A 453 -20.53 7.12 2.97
CA ASP A 453 -21.32 7.45 4.16
C ASP A 453 -20.94 8.78 4.84
N GLY A 454 -20.55 9.79 4.05
CA GLY A 454 -20.13 11.10 4.58
C GLY A 454 -18.74 11.10 5.24
N ILE A 455 -17.92 10.08 4.98
CA ILE A 455 -16.51 10.03 5.35
C ILE A 455 -15.66 10.09 4.07
N ALA A 456 -14.70 11.01 4.03
CA ALA A 456 -13.68 11.06 3.01
C ALA A 456 -12.45 10.26 3.44
N TYR A 457 -12.07 9.28 2.64
CA TYR A 457 -10.86 8.49 2.76
C TYR A 457 -9.79 9.12 1.86
N SER A 458 -9.01 10.00 2.47
CA SER A 458 -7.98 10.77 1.77
C SER A 458 -6.70 9.96 1.68
N SER A 459 -6.15 9.79 0.47
CA SER A 459 -4.89 9.09 0.23
C SER A 459 -3.75 10.08 0.09
N ASN A 460 -2.78 10.07 1.02
CA ASN A 460 -1.84 11.17 1.20
C ASN A 460 -0.37 10.78 1.04
N TRP A 461 -0.04 9.85 0.14
CA TRP A 461 1.33 9.38 -0.05
C TRP A 461 1.99 9.00 1.29
N ARG A 462 3.06 9.69 1.67
CA ARG A 462 3.81 9.42 2.90
C ARG A 462 3.04 9.67 4.20
N ASP A 463 1.98 10.48 4.14
CA ASP A 463 1.15 10.77 5.30
C ASP A 463 0.05 9.71 5.45
N GLY A 464 0.02 8.68 4.58
CA GLY A 464 -0.88 7.55 4.71
C GLY A 464 -2.34 7.92 4.44
N VAL A 465 -3.27 7.24 5.11
CA VAL A 465 -4.71 7.50 5.00
C VAL A 465 -5.16 8.47 6.09
N TYR A 466 -6.05 9.39 5.73
CA TYR A 466 -6.82 10.19 6.70
C TYR A 466 -8.32 9.95 6.48
N LEU A 467 -9.02 9.60 7.56
CA LEU A 467 -10.48 9.55 7.60
C LEU A 467 -10.98 10.92 8.03
N VAL A 468 -11.79 11.54 7.17
CA VAL A 468 -12.29 12.91 7.34
C VAL A 468 -13.80 12.89 7.33
N ASP A 469 -14.41 13.31 8.44
CA ASP A 469 -15.85 13.51 8.51
C ASP A 469 -16.23 14.71 7.64
N VAL A 470 -16.98 14.44 6.58
CA VAL A 470 -17.52 15.43 5.63
C VAL A 470 -19.04 15.44 5.65
N GLY A 471 -19.67 14.90 6.69
CA GLY A 471 -21.13 14.85 6.83
C GLY A 471 -21.69 13.58 7.47
N ASN A 472 -20.83 12.65 7.89
CA ASN A 472 -21.22 11.47 8.67
C ASN A 472 -21.67 11.88 10.10
N GLY A 473 -21.00 12.88 10.67
CA GLY A 473 -21.29 13.42 12.00
C GLY A 473 -20.50 12.79 13.15
N ILE A 474 -19.68 11.77 12.89
CA ILE A 474 -18.82 11.11 13.90
C ILE A 474 -17.87 12.08 14.62
N ALA A 475 -17.40 13.12 13.93
CA ALA A 475 -16.52 14.15 14.45
C ALA A 475 -17.13 15.57 14.35
N GLY A 476 -18.43 15.66 14.01
CA GLY A 476 -19.12 16.92 13.77
C GLY A 476 -18.70 17.63 12.47
N GLY A 477 -18.18 16.87 11.52
CA GLY A 477 -17.77 17.36 10.21
C GLY A 477 -18.94 17.63 9.26
N SER A 478 -18.67 18.40 8.21
CA SER A 478 -19.61 18.70 7.12
C SER A 478 -18.85 19.05 5.84
N PRO A 479 -19.49 19.11 4.66
CA PRO A 479 -18.82 19.53 3.43
C PRO A 479 -18.19 20.94 3.54
N SER A 480 -18.79 21.82 4.36
CA SER A 480 -18.28 23.18 4.62
C SER A 480 -17.24 23.27 5.74
N ASN A 481 -17.11 22.24 6.56
CA ASN A 481 -16.13 22.16 7.64
C ASN A 481 -15.69 20.69 7.84
N PRO A 482 -14.84 20.16 6.96
CA PRO A 482 -14.33 18.79 7.07
C PRO A 482 -13.48 18.62 8.34
N VAL A 483 -13.61 17.48 9.02
CA VAL A 483 -12.87 17.20 10.27
C VAL A 483 -12.19 15.83 10.19
N ALA A 484 -10.86 15.82 10.14
CA ALA A 484 -10.08 14.58 10.26
C ALA A 484 -10.19 14.00 11.68
N PHE A 485 -10.44 12.69 11.79
CA PHE A 485 -10.64 12.04 13.10
C PHE A 485 -9.83 10.75 13.30
N ALA A 486 -9.32 10.13 12.24
CA ALA A 486 -8.42 8.98 12.32
C ALA A 486 -7.42 8.97 11.16
N ASN A 487 -6.26 8.36 11.35
CA ASN A 487 -5.22 8.24 10.32
C ASN A 487 -4.33 7.02 10.57
N TYR A 488 -3.65 6.56 9.51
CA TYR A 488 -2.61 5.54 9.60
C TYR A 488 -1.57 5.77 8.50
N ASP A 489 -0.29 5.74 8.84
CA ASP A 489 0.83 5.82 7.90
C ASP A 489 1.75 4.59 7.99
N TYR A 490 2.59 4.42 6.97
CA TYR A 490 3.47 3.26 6.86
C TYR A 490 4.77 3.61 6.10
N ALA A 491 5.76 2.73 6.23
CA ALA A 491 7.15 3.05 5.92
C ALA A 491 7.44 3.37 4.45
N SER A 492 6.78 2.70 3.48
CA SER A 492 7.04 2.96 2.05
C SER A 492 6.59 4.36 1.64
N GLY A 493 5.47 4.82 2.21
CA GLY A 493 4.87 6.11 1.92
C GLY A 493 4.42 6.28 0.46
N ALA A 494 4.21 5.17 -0.25
CA ALA A 494 3.78 5.14 -1.65
C ALA A 494 2.25 5.10 -1.79
N HIS A 495 1.52 5.54 -0.75
CA HIS A 495 0.07 5.46 -0.68
C HIS A 495 -0.63 6.31 -1.75
N HIS A 496 -1.30 5.61 -2.66
CA HIS A 496 -1.95 6.16 -3.84
C HIS A 496 -3.48 6.21 -3.69
N ALA A 497 -4.09 5.09 -3.34
CA ALA A 497 -5.54 4.94 -3.23
C ALA A 497 -5.93 4.23 -1.93
N THR A 498 -7.11 4.58 -1.40
CA THR A 498 -7.74 3.94 -0.25
C THR A 498 -9.13 3.47 -0.64
N PHE A 499 -9.50 2.26 -0.22
CA PHE A 499 -10.88 1.78 -0.25
C PHE A 499 -11.33 1.33 1.15
N PRO A 500 -12.43 1.86 1.69
CA PRO A 500 -13.01 1.39 2.94
C PRO A 500 -13.71 0.04 2.77
N PHE A 501 -13.58 -0.83 3.76
CA PHE A 501 -14.11 -2.19 3.67
C PHE A 501 -14.66 -2.63 5.02
N LYS A 502 -15.97 -2.89 5.09
CA LYS A 502 -16.57 -3.57 6.22
C LYS A 502 -16.73 -5.05 5.90
N SER A 503 -15.94 -5.89 6.57
CA SER A 503 -15.98 -7.33 6.34
C SER A 503 -17.34 -7.92 6.70
N LYS A 504 -17.92 -8.66 5.75
CA LYS A 504 -19.19 -9.35 5.93
C LYS A 504 -19.04 -10.57 6.83
N SER A 505 -17.93 -11.28 6.70
CA SER A 505 -17.63 -12.50 7.47
C SER A 505 -17.22 -12.22 8.92
N THR A 506 -16.58 -11.08 9.20
CA THR A 506 -16.09 -10.77 10.56
C THR A 506 -16.75 -9.57 11.23
N GLY A 507 -17.40 -8.69 10.46
CA GLY A 507 -17.96 -7.43 10.94
C GLY A 507 -16.93 -6.33 11.23
N LYS A 508 -15.63 -6.63 11.07
CA LYS A 508 -14.54 -5.67 11.25
C LYS A 508 -14.54 -4.60 10.16
N PHE A 509 -14.07 -3.43 10.53
CA PHE A 509 -13.88 -2.33 9.60
C PHE A 509 -12.39 -2.19 9.25
N PHE A 510 -12.10 -2.17 7.96
CA PHE A 510 -10.77 -2.03 7.41
C PHE A 510 -10.71 -0.82 6.49
N THR A 511 -9.51 -0.28 6.33
CA THR A 511 -9.15 0.44 5.12
C THR A 511 -8.08 -0.35 4.39
N VAL A 512 -8.23 -0.46 3.07
CA VAL A 512 -7.23 -1.06 2.20
C VAL A 512 -6.49 0.08 1.52
N LEU A 513 -5.17 0.13 1.66
CA LEU A 513 -4.30 1.18 1.14
C LEU A 513 -3.43 0.58 0.04
N GLY A 514 -3.35 1.23 -1.13
CA GLY A 514 -2.59 0.74 -2.28
C GLY A 514 -1.36 1.57 -2.56
N ASP A 515 -0.24 0.90 -2.83
CA ASP A 515 0.99 1.54 -3.28
C ASP A 515 1.00 1.75 -4.80
N GLU A 516 1.50 2.91 -5.23
CA GLU A 516 1.82 3.20 -6.63
C GLU A 516 3.31 3.54 -6.78
N ILE A 517 4.05 2.66 -7.47
CA ILE A 517 5.48 2.81 -7.68
C ILE A 517 5.84 2.48 -9.12
N PHE A 518 6.51 3.42 -9.79
CA PHE A 518 7.12 3.27 -11.12
C PHE A 518 8.64 3.40 -11.00
N PRO A 519 9.38 2.29 -10.82
CA PRO A 519 10.83 2.34 -10.62
C PRO A 519 11.60 3.09 -11.71
N ASP A 520 11.15 2.96 -12.96
CA ASP A 520 11.77 3.57 -14.14
C ASP A 520 11.01 4.82 -14.63
N GLY A 521 10.01 5.27 -13.88
CA GLY A 521 9.04 6.28 -14.31
C GLY A 521 8.02 5.73 -15.31
N VAL A 522 7.13 6.62 -15.78
CA VAL A 522 6.11 6.29 -16.78
C VAL A 522 6.68 6.53 -18.18
N ASP A 523 6.66 5.49 -19.03
CA ASP A 523 6.92 5.52 -20.46
C ASP A 523 5.60 5.39 -21.23
N GLU A 524 5.24 6.45 -21.95
CA GLU A 524 4.01 6.56 -22.75
C GLU A 524 4.04 5.71 -24.03
N ASN A 525 5.19 5.18 -24.43
CA ASN A 525 5.30 4.47 -25.71
C ASN A 525 5.70 3.00 -25.54
N ASN A 526 6.03 2.57 -24.31
CA ASN A 526 6.45 1.21 -24.02
C ASN A 526 5.73 0.65 -22.77
N PRO A 527 5.67 -0.69 -22.61
CA PRO A 527 5.17 -1.29 -21.38
C PRO A 527 5.95 -0.80 -20.14
N ASN A 528 5.22 -0.46 -19.08
CA ASN A 528 5.78 0.07 -17.84
C ASN A 528 6.13 -1.03 -16.84
N ILE A 529 7.21 -0.80 -16.08
CA ILE A 529 7.54 -1.61 -14.90
C ILE A 529 6.91 -0.93 -13.68
N THR A 530 6.22 -1.72 -12.86
CA THR A 530 5.51 -1.25 -11.69
C THR A 530 5.87 -2.07 -10.45
N ALA A 531 5.64 -1.50 -9.28
CA ALA A 531 5.82 -2.16 -7.99
C ALA A 531 4.83 -1.59 -6.97
N GLY A 532 4.73 -2.25 -5.83
CA GLY A 532 3.80 -1.90 -4.75
C GLY A 532 2.97 -3.11 -4.32
N PHE A 533 2.14 -2.91 -3.31
CA PHE A 533 1.22 -3.90 -2.80
C PHE A 533 0.07 -3.20 -2.05
N LEU A 534 -0.93 -3.99 -1.66
CA LEU A 534 -2.02 -3.50 -0.82
C LEU A 534 -1.75 -3.79 0.65
N HIS A 535 -2.05 -2.83 1.51
CA HIS A 535 -2.03 -2.94 2.97
C HIS A 535 -3.46 -3.04 3.50
N PHE A 536 -3.71 -3.97 4.42
CA PHE A 536 -5.00 -4.13 5.09
C PHE A 536 -4.88 -3.66 6.53
N VAL A 537 -5.49 -2.51 6.84
CA VAL A 537 -5.42 -1.86 8.14
C VAL A 537 -6.77 -2.00 8.84
N ASP A 538 -6.79 -2.68 9.99
CA ASP A 538 -7.96 -2.82 10.85
C ASP A 538 -8.20 -1.49 11.58
N PHE A 539 -9.32 -0.83 11.24
CA PHE A 539 -9.80 0.43 11.82
C PHE A 539 -11.01 0.19 12.74
N THR A 540 -11.24 -1.05 13.20
CA THR A 540 -12.32 -1.34 14.15
C THR A 540 -12.16 -0.55 15.46
N ASP A 541 -10.91 -0.35 15.90
CA ASP A 541 -10.55 0.65 16.91
C ASP A 541 -9.91 1.86 16.21
N LEU A 542 -10.66 2.96 16.11
CA LEU A 542 -10.24 4.17 15.41
C LEU A 542 -9.04 4.87 16.06
N ASP A 543 -8.84 4.67 17.35
CA ASP A 543 -7.73 5.27 18.09
C ASP A 543 -6.44 4.47 17.93
N ASN A 544 -6.56 3.18 17.58
CA ASN A 544 -5.43 2.25 17.47
C ASN A 544 -5.53 1.39 16.19
N PRO A 545 -5.46 1.99 14.99
CA PRO A 545 -5.46 1.22 13.76
C PRO A 545 -4.21 0.35 13.63
N VAL A 546 -4.38 -0.88 13.13
CA VAL A 546 -3.28 -1.86 13.01
C VAL A 546 -3.30 -2.52 11.64
N GLU A 547 -2.17 -2.50 10.94
CA GLU A 547 -1.98 -3.31 9.74
C GLU A 547 -1.86 -4.79 10.10
N VAL A 548 -2.76 -5.60 9.55
CA VAL A 548 -2.86 -7.04 9.87
C VAL A 548 -2.42 -7.92 8.71
N ALA A 549 -2.57 -7.44 7.47
CA ALA A 549 -2.28 -8.23 6.28
C ALA A 549 -1.82 -7.35 5.12
N LYS A 550 -1.27 -8.01 4.10
CA LYS A 550 -0.93 -7.41 2.81
C LYS A 550 -1.32 -8.32 1.65
N TYR A 551 -1.49 -7.75 0.46
CA TYR A 551 -1.56 -8.50 -0.80
C TYR A 551 -0.48 -8.00 -1.75
N GLU A 552 0.57 -8.79 -1.93
CA GLU A 552 1.73 -8.45 -2.76
C GLU A 552 1.84 -9.43 -3.94
N LEU A 553 1.47 -8.95 -5.14
CA LEU A 553 1.74 -9.67 -6.38
C LEU A 553 3.17 -9.35 -6.84
N PRO A 554 4.10 -10.31 -6.86
CA PRO A 554 5.50 -10.01 -7.11
C PRO A 554 5.74 -9.30 -8.45
N GLY A 555 6.39 -8.14 -8.40
CA GLY A 555 6.76 -7.36 -9.59
C GLY A 555 5.60 -6.62 -10.27
N GLN A 556 4.48 -6.41 -9.57
CA GLN A 556 3.35 -5.64 -10.08
C GLN A 556 2.92 -4.61 -9.03
N GLY A 557 2.55 -3.40 -9.48
CA GLY A 557 1.98 -2.36 -8.62
C GLY A 557 0.45 -2.38 -8.61
N SER A 558 -0.15 -1.92 -7.52
CA SER A 558 -1.60 -1.69 -7.44
C SER A 558 -2.00 -0.33 -8.02
N HIS A 559 -3.26 -0.19 -8.41
CA HIS A 559 -3.86 1.10 -8.73
C HIS A 559 -5.28 1.20 -8.15
N ASN A 560 -6.32 1.45 -8.94
CA ASN A 560 -7.70 1.57 -8.43
C ASN A 560 -8.38 0.20 -8.28
N TYR A 561 -9.19 0.06 -7.23
CA TYR A 561 -9.84 -1.19 -6.88
C TYR A 561 -11.24 -0.96 -6.29
N TRP A 562 -12.01 -2.04 -6.28
CA TRP A 562 -13.36 -2.12 -5.73
C TRP A 562 -13.45 -3.28 -4.77
N ILE A 563 -14.17 -3.09 -3.66
CA ILE A 563 -14.47 -4.17 -2.72
C ILE A 563 -15.98 -4.28 -2.59
N GLU A 564 -16.49 -5.50 -2.74
CA GLU A 564 -17.90 -5.82 -2.51
C GLU A 564 -17.97 -7.08 -1.64
N ASP A 565 -18.75 -7.02 -0.56
CA ASP A 565 -18.72 -8.03 0.49
C ASP A 565 -17.26 -8.32 0.90
N ASP A 566 -16.82 -9.58 0.89
CA ASP A 566 -15.44 -9.98 1.19
C ASP A 566 -14.64 -10.35 -0.08
N ILE A 567 -14.90 -9.68 -1.22
CA ILE A 567 -14.15 -9.87 -2.46
C ILE A 567 -13.55 -8.55 -2.93
N LEU A 568 -12.23 -8.56 -3.13
CA LEU A 568 -11.47 -7.47 -3.72
C LEU A 568 -11.30 -7.67 -5.22
N TYR A 569 -11.58 -6.63 -6.00
CA TYR A 569 -11.33 -6.53 -7.43
C TYR A 569 -10.31 -5.41 -7.65
N VAL A 570 -9.05 -5.76 -7.94
CA VAL A 570 -7.96 -4.79 -8.00
C VAL A 570 -7.26 -4.77 -9.35
N ALA A 571 -7.06 -3.57 -9.90
CA ALA A 571 -6.13 -3.37 -10.99
C ALA A 571 -4.69 -3.41 -10.45
N MET A 572 -3.90 -4.34 -10.95
CA MET A 572 -2.47 -4.49 -10.65
C MET A 572 -1.60 -4.11 -11.84
N TYR A 573 -1.89 -2.99 -12.52
CA TYR A 573 -1.17 -2.52 -13.72
C TYR A 573 -0.82 -3.64 -14.71
N GLY A 574 0.46 -3.99 -14.84
CA GLY A 574 0.97 -5.05 -15.71
C GLY A 574 0.52 -6.45 -15.33
N GLY A 575 0.04 -6.64 -14.11
CA GLY A 575 -0.60 -7.81 -13.58
C GLY A 575 -2.08 -7.94 -13.96
N GLY A 576 -2.67 -6.96 -14.65
CA GLY A 576 -4.08 -6.99 -15.02
C GLY A 576 -5.01 -6.85 -13.82
N VAL A 577 -6.26 -7.30 -13.95
CA VAL A 577 -7.22 -7.26 -12.84
C VAL A 577 -7.15 -8.57 -12.06
N ARG A 578 -7.00 -8.46 -10.74
CA ARG A 578 -6.98 -9.57 -9.78
C ARG A 578 -8.25 -9.57 -8.94
N ILE A 579 -8.70 -10.77 -8.61
CA ILE A 579 -9.91 -11.01 -7.82
C ILE A 579 -9.49 -11.84 -6.61
N VAL A 580 -9.70 -11.33 -5.40
CA VAL A 580 -9.07 -11.87 -4.19
C VAL A 580 -10.12 -12.07 -3.09
N ASP A 581 -10.12 -13.26 -2.48
CA ASP A 581 -10.92 -13.59 -1.30
C ASP A 581 -10.32 -12.96 -0.05
N ILE A 582 -10.99 -11.92 0.46
CA ILE A 582 -10.60 -11.20 1.68
C ILE A 582 -11.54 -11.56 2.85
N SER A 583 -12.18 -12.73 2.81
CA SER A 583 -13.04 -13.22 3.88
C SER A 583 -12.28 -13.83 5.06
N GLY A 584 -12.93 -13.82 6.22
CA GLY A 584 -12.41 -14.30 7.49
C GLY A 584 -11.47 -13.30 8.16
N GLU A 585 -10.86 -13.72 9.27
CA GLU A 585 -9.81 -12.92 9.90
C GLU A 585 -8.59 -12.84 8.94
N LEU A 586 -8.09 -11.63 8.73
CA LEU A 586 -6.95 -11.37 7.85
C LEU A 586 -5.66 -11.28 8.67
N MET A 587 -4.63 -11.97 8.20
CA MET A 587 -3.31 -11.96 8.83
C MET A 587 -2.24 -12.36 7.79
N GLY A 588 -1.11 -11.63 7.71
CA GLY A 588 0.02 -12.00 6.85
C GLY A 588 -0.18 -11.70 5.35
N ASP A 589 0.48 -12.45 4.47
CA ASP A 589 0.46 -12.22 3.01
C ASP A 589 -0.66 -13.02 2.33
N LEU A 590 -1.71 -12.31 1.89
CA LEU A 590 -2.91 -12.90 1.29
C LEU A 590 -2.62 -13.56 -0.07
N TYR A 591 -1.63 -13.08 -0.83
CA TYR A 591 -1.27 -13.69 -2.10
C TYR A 591 -0.67 -15.08 -1.88
N ARG A 592 0.27 -15.20 -0.93
CA ARG A 592 0.92 -16.48 -0.57
C ARG A 592 -0.04 -17.50 0.01
N GLN A 593 -1.13 -17.05 0.63
CA GLN A 593 -2.18 -17.91 1.18
C GLN A 593 -3.08 -18.54 0.11
N GLY A 594 -2.89 -18.20 -1.17
CA GLY A 594 -3.71 -18.71 -2.26
C GLY A 594 -5.15 -18.16 -2.22
N ARG A 595 -5.29 -16.89 -1.83
CA ARG A 595 -6.60 -16.19 -1.78
C ARG A 595 -7.03 -15.60 -3.13
N GLU A 596 -6.19 -15.66 -4.16
CA GLU A 596 -6.59 -15.25 -5.50
C GLU A 596 -7.67 -16.19 -6.06
N ILE A 597 -8.86 -15.63 -6.29
CA ILE A 597 -9.97 -16.30 -6.98
C ILE A 597 -9.61 -16.45 -8.46
N GLY A 598 -9.06 -15.42 -9.08
CA GLY A 598 -8.61 -15.47 -10.47
C GLY A 598 -8.17 -14.11 -10.97
N TYR A 599 -7.80 -14.05 -12.25
CA TYR A 599 -7.30 -12.82 -12.86
C TYR A 599 -7.64 -12.72 -14.34
N ILE A 600 -7.53 -11.50 -14.88
CA ILE A 600 -7.60 -11.26 -16.31
C ILE A 600 -6.52 -10.28 -16.76
N MET A 601 -5.79 -10.67 -17.81
CA MET A 601 -4.91 -9.77 -18.54
C MET A 601 -5.75 -8.90 -19.48
N THR A 602 -5.66 -7.59 -19.29
CA THR A 602 -6.58 -6.62 -19.89
C THR A 602 -6.17 -6.19 -21.29
N GLY A 603 -4.89 -6.35 -21.64
CA GLY A 603 -4.33 -5.96 -22.93
C GLY A 603 -5.06 -6.55 -24.16
N SER A 604 -4.92 -5.85 -25.29
CA SER A 604 -5.55 -6.22 -26.56
C SER A 604 -4.58 -6.02 -27.73
N SER A 605 -4.71 -6.82 -28.79
CA SER A 605 -3.83 -6.75 -29.96
C SER A 605 -3.98 -5.47 -30.79
N ASP A 606 -5.12 -4.82 -30.67
CA ASP A 606 -5.53 -3.57 -31.31
C ASP A 606 -5.40 -2.35 -30.38
N ALA A 607 -4.81 -2.52 -29.20
CA ALA A 607 -4.56 -1.44 -28.24
C ALA A 607 -3.52 -0.42 -28.74
N TYR A 608 -3.45 0.75 -28.10
CA TYR A 608 -2.44 1.79 -28.36
C TYR A 608 -1.00 1.23 -28.25
N ILE A 609 -0.73 0.45 -27.20
CA ILE A 609 0.44 -0.44 -27.13
C ILE A 609 -0.07 -1.89 -27.27
N PRO A 610 0.11 -2.54 -28.43
CA PRO A 610 -0.44 -3.87 -28.69
C PRO A 610 0.00 -4.92 -27.66
N ASN A 611 -0.98 -5.67 -27.14
CA ASN A 611 -0.83 -6.76 -26.16
C ASN A 611 -0.22 -6.36 -24.80
N ALA A 612 0.02 -5.08 -24.55
CA ALA A 612 0.53 -4.61 -23.26
C ALA A 612 -0.63 -4.40 -22.29
N THR A 613 -0.63 -5.16 -21.20
CA THR A 613 -1.57 -4.97 -20.08
C THR A 613 -1.09 -3.83 -19.20
N MET A 614 -1.99 -2.93 -18.86
CA MET A 614 -1.78 -1.83 -17.92
C MET A 614 -3.14 -1.45 -17.31
N ALA A 615 -3.71 -2.37 -16.53
CA ALA A 615 -5.00 -2.18 -15.88
C ALA A 615 -4.93 -0.96 -14.94
N TRP A 616 -5.90 -0.05 -15.07
CA TRP A 616 -5.93 1.22 -14.33
C TRP A 616 -6.96 1.15 -13.20
N GLY A 617 -8.13 0.60 -13.43
CA GLY A 617 -9.13 0.42 -12.39
C GLY A 617 -9.99 -0.81 -12.61
N ALA A 618 -10.68 -1.24 -11.56
CA ALA A 618 -11.70 -2.28 -11.62
C ALA A 618 -12.94 -1.85 -10.82
N GLN A 619 -14.12 -2.18 -11.33
CA GLN A 619 -15.41 -1.90 -10.69
C GLN A 619 -16.31 -3.13 -10.87
N LEU A 620 -16.85 -3.67 -9.78
CA LEU A 620 -17.90 -4.67 -9.84
C LEU A 620 -19.23 -3.96 -10.11
N TYR A 621 -19.95 -4.38 -11.14
CA TYR A 621 -21.24 -3.81 -11.51
C TYR A 621 -22.17 -4.89 -12.07
N LYS A 622 -23.33 -5.10 -11.42
CA LYS A 622 -24.36 -6.08 -11.81
C LYS A 622 -23.81 -7.49 -12.13
N GLY A 623 -22.81 -7.94 -11.35
CA GLY A 623 -22.20 -9.27 -11.49
C GLY A 623 -21.12 -9.39 -12.58
N TYR A 624 -20.70 -8.28 -13.18
CA TYR A 624 -19.57 -8.18 -14.10
C TYR A 624 -18.47 -7.31 -13.51
N VAL A 625 -17.22 -7.66 -13.77
CA VAL A 625 -16.07 -6.84 -13.40
C VAL A 625 -15.69 -6.03 -14.62
N PHE A 626 -16.04 -4.74 -14.59
CA PHE A 626 -15.58 -3.78 -15.57
C PHE A 626 -14.19 -3.26 -15.17
N TYR A 627 -13.41 -2.89 -16.16
CA TYR A 627 -12.08 -2.34 -15.95
C TYR A 627 -11.70 -1.38 -17.06
N SER A 628 -10.92 -0.36 -16.71
CA SER A 628 -10.16 0.40 -17.70
C SER A 628 -8.72 -0.10 -17.74
N ASP A 629 -8.14 -0.05 -18.92
CA ASP A 629 -6.74 -0.38 -19.17
C ASP A 629 -6.12 0.73 -19.99
N TRP A 630 -5.00 1.25 -19.52
CA TRP A 630 -4.35 2.44 -20.06
C TRP A 630 -4.02 2.32 -21.55
N ASN A 631 -3.74 1.12 -22.05
CA ASN A 631 -3.38 0.90 -23.44
C ASN A 631 -4.58 0.55 -24.31
N SER A 632 -5.56 -0.16 -23.77
CA SER A 632 -6.59 -0.83 -24.56
C SER A 632 -7.98 -0.23 -24.44
N GLY A 633 -8.30 0.54 -23.41
CA GLY A 633 -9.63 1.12 -23.23
C GLY A 633 -10.47 0.39 -22.17
N LEU A 634 -11.79 0.31 -22.41
CA LEU A 634 -12.73 -0.29 -21.47
C LEU A 634 -12.90 -1.79 -21.74
N GLY A 635 -13.03 -2.60 -20.71
CA GLY A 635 -13.36 -4.02 -20.84
C GLY A 635 -14.30 -4.51 -19.75
N SER A 636 -14.83 -5.70 -19.97
CA SER A 636 -15.67 -6.39 -19.00
C SER A 636 -15.28 -7.86 -18.91
N SER A 637 -15.42 -8.40 -17.71
CA SER A 637 -15.17 -9.81 -17.42
C SER A 637 -16.21 -10.35 -16.45
N LYS A 638 -16.25 -11.67 -16.31
CA LYS A 638 -17.16 -12.35 -15.38
C LYS A 638 -16.44 -13.49 -14.68
N VAL A 639 -16.59 -13.54 -13.36
CA VAL A 639 -16.13 -14.68 -12.56
C VAL A 639 -17.10 -15.83 -12.75
N SER A 640 -16.59 -17.00 -13.08
CA SER A 640 -17.40 -18.21 -13.16
C SER A 640 -17.89 -18.62 -11.77
N GLU A 641 -19.16 -19.03 -11.70
CA GLU A 641 -19.72 -19.64 -10.48
C GLU A 641 -19.11 -21.03 -10.22
N LEU A 642 -18.61 -21.69 -11.26
CA LEU A 642 -18.07 -23.04 -11.18
C LEU A 642 -16.61 -23.03 -10.70
N LYS A 643 -16.30 -23.90 -9.72
CA LYS A 643 -14.93 -24.26 -9.39
C LYS A 643 -14.28 -24.95 -10.61
N PRO A 644 -13.04 -24.60 -10.98
CA PRO A 644 -12.34 -25.26 -12.08
C PRO A 644 -12.28 -26.77 -11.85
N ASP A 645 -12.50 -27.56 -12.91
CA ASP A 645 -12.27 -29.01 -12.88
C ASP A 645 -10.76 -29.28 -12.87
N ASN A 646 -10.19 -29.24 -11.67
CA ASN A 646 -8.77 -29.51 -11.46
C ASN A 646 -8.41 -31.00 -11.57
N SER A 647 -9.34 -31.89 -11.92
CA SER A 647 -9.03 -33.32 -12.16
C SER A 647 -8.05 -33.55 -13.32
N LYS A 648 -7.86 -32.55 -14.19
CA LYS A 648 -6.95 -32.58 -15.34
C LYS A 648 -5.81 -31.55 -15.28
N ALA A 649 -5.79 -30.67 -14.28
CA ALA A 649 -4.70 -29.72 -14.07
C ALA A 649 -3.55 -30.43 -13.33
N ASN A 650 -2.58 -30.98 -14.09
CA ASN A 650 -1.35 -31.62 -13.62
C ASN A 650 -1.49 -32.62 -12.44
N GLN A 651 -1.42 -33.90 -12.76
CA GLN A 651 -1.57 -35.09 -11.90
C GLN A 651 -0.59 -35.26 -10.71
N TYR A 652 -0.17 -34.21 -9.98
CA TYR A 652 0.76 -34.35 -8.86
C TYR A 652 0.36 -33.71 -7.53
N ILE A 653 -0.78 -33.03 -7.42
CA ILE A 653 -1.24 -32.51 -6.13
C ILE A 653 -2.66 -33.00 -5.86
N ASN A 654 -2.78 -34.05 -5.04
CA ASN A 654 -4.05 -34.46 -4.42
C ASN A 654 -4.53 -33.36 -3.48
N ARG A 655 -5.20 -32.35 -4.04
CA ARG A 655 -6.03 -31.43 -3.28
C ARG A 655 -7.30 -32.19 -2.93
N THR A 656 -7.34 -32.90 -1.81
CA THR A 656 -8.60 -33.43 -1.28
C THR A 656 -9.40 -32.25 -0.72
N PRO A 657 -10.54 -31.85 -1.32
CA PRO A 657 -11.37 -30.82 -0.73
C PRO A 657 -12.02 -31.38 0.54
N ILE A 658 -12.13 -30.55 1.57
CA ILE A 658 -13.10 -30.77 2.64
C ILE A 658 -14.46 -30.51 2.00
N VAL A 659 -15.37 -31.48 2.11
CA VAL A 659 -16.76 -31.31 1.70
C VAL A 659 -17.35 -30.22 2.59
N ASP A 660 -17.84 -29.15 1.96
CA ASP A 660 -18.62 -28.08 2.63
C ASP A 660 -19.81 -28.67 3.39
#